data_AF-A0A6L7IXB4-F1
#
_entry.id   AF-A0A6L7IXB4-F1
#
_cell.length_a   1.000
_cell.length_b   1.000
_cell.length_c   1.000
_cell.angle_alpha   90.00
_cell.angle_beta   90.00
_cell.angle_gamma   90.00
#
_symmetry.space_group_name_H-M   'P 1'
#
loop_
_entity.id
_entity.type
_entity.pdbx_description
1 polymer ?
#
loop_
_entity_poly.entity_id
_entity_poly.type
_entity_poly.pdbx_seq_one_letter_code
_entity_poly.pdbx_strand_id
1 'polypeptide(L)'
;MDTYNLLTKEWVTSCAAAHAAVADNALIVRNESDETQKITLKDRFTPQGKFGFVSFSGEVTKGNAPAFLQGGDDESDVFTTSGRASLNSRSVFQYSGDVDPVSTLKLAPHSEARIEKLCVDFFDEEQAKDEFLLSSPSSDILVVTPDYPAPENKYLCGFVHSRLRSYREHGLSFETICCQSGAGACRYEHEGIEVLRTSHVNLRTILRRKQYSKILVHFFDPKIALVFDSCDLHGAELYLWCHNPETRYWESPKYAAPYFERQPKLSQEQIDQYRLKDEVIKRYNDNPLVNWVFISEIQKLHSEEDIGITFNRAHVIPNVVDETMFPYHEKDPDLRKKILILRRFDNLSSYAIDTCVRTIIELSRRPCFDDMEFNVYGTGDFYQQLVEPLRAFDNVHLNPYFLTHSEIARAHQENGIALFPTRYDSQGVSAGEAAMSGMAVVSSSIDATEHFLPNDKGLLAEPDNYLEHADIIERMYNDPDYFIECCQACHDKTVAMCGTDKTTALELELIRRPQTRRQQIRPRPQASQPVLSIVIPSYNVSDYLSHGVSTLMNQEHADLLDIVIVNDGSKDDTAQIARQLMETYNDPKAPIIKLIDKENGGHGSTINAGLEQAVGTYFKVMDADDWFDTKELERLLDVLKEETSDIVVMDYSEDKAIPSELIPQHLYDFMVPGLQYRFDDVCTGAYGFSEFGPIIATGCFKTSMLQKTGFSLSEHCFYVDVEFDLYSIVNATTITYRPLNVYRYFIGRDGQSISKSSFIKNQKDHQKIIGNVLSYLKAHPELSPAKRSYVINNLIIPITKTHYMIVGEWCSDADDFTEFDRALSQWPEIYHHSEVATRFVKFHRKTNGKLLGLNPILLRFNEWQKQVLEG
;
A
#
# COMPACT_ATOMS: atom_id res chain seq x y z
N MET A 1 2.53 25.50 -21.00
CA MET A 1 1.55 24.43 -20.70
C MET A 1 0.50 24.50 -21.77
N ASP A 2 0.41 23.47 -22.60
CA ASP A 2 -0.63 23.37 -23.62
C ASP A 2 -1.82 22.64 -22.98
N THR A 3 -2.92 23.37 -22.77
CA THR A 3 -4.17 22.84 -22.23
C THR A 3 -5.04 22.33 -23.38
N TYR A 4 -5.33 21.04 -23.40
CA TYR A 4 -6.22 20.41 -24.37
C TYR A 4 -7.63 20.30 -23.80
N ASN A 5 -8.58 21.07 -24.36
CA ASN A 5 -9.99 20.90 -24.03
C ASN A 5 -10.60 19.76 -24.85
N LEU A 6 -11.03 18.68 -24.19
CA LEU A 6 -11.63 17.50 -24.83
C LEU A 6 -13.12 17.68 -25.17
N LEU A 7 -13.77 18.74 -24.70
CA LEU A 7 -15.18 19.02 -25.01
C LEU A 7 -15.41 19.46 -26.47
N THR A 8 -14.38 19.91 -27.16
CA THR A 8 -14.46 20.31 -28.58
C THR A 8 -14.29 19.13 -29.55
N LYS A 9 -14.10 17.91 -29.04
CA LYS A 9 -13.82 16.69 -29.81
C LYS A 9 -15.09 15.86 -30.03
N GLU A 10 -15.11 15.06 -31.10
CA GLU A 10 -16.22 14.13 -31.37
C GLU A 10 -16.15 12.89 -30.45
N TRP A 11 -17.28 12.45 -29.91
CA TRP A 11 -17.40 11.26 -29.05
C TRP A 11 -18.18 10.15 -29.77
N VAL A 12 -17.75 8.90 -29.59
CA VAL A 12 -18.38 7.69 -30.12
C VAL A 12 -19.41 7.16 -29.13
N THR A 13 -20.65 7.06 -29.58
CA THR A 13 -21.71 6.28 -28.93
C THR A 13 -21.91 4.97 -29.68
N SER A 14 -21.78 3.84 -29.01
CA SER A 14 -21.96 2.49 -29.58
C SER A 14 -23.22 1.76 -29.06
N CYS A 15 -24.08 2.42 -28.28
CA CYS A 15 -25.27 1.80 -27.67
C CYS A 15 -26.48 2.75 -27.73
N ALA A 16 -27.68 2.20 -27.98
CA ALA A 16 -28.94 2.96 -28.06
C ALA A 16 -29.40 3.54 -26.70
N ALA A 17 -28.77 3.16 -25.60
CA ALA A 17 -29.17 3.54 -24.24
C ALA A 17 -28.25 4.56 -23.55
N ALA A 18 -27.15 4.97 -24.20
CA ALA A 18 -26.25 6.03 -23.71
C ALA A 18 -26.16 7.17 -24.72
N HIS A 19 -26.40 8.40 -24.25
CA HIS A 19 -26.46 9.58 -25.08
C HIS A 19 -25.42 10.60 -24.62
N ALA A 20 -24.65 11.15 -25.55
CA ALA A 20 -23.75 12.28 -25.36
C ALA A 20 -24.08 13.37 -26.36
N ALA A 21 -24.37 14.58 -25.89
CA ALA A 21 -24.66 15.73 -26.75
C ALA A 21 -23.99 16.99 -26.21
N VAL A 22 -23.37 17.76 -27.10
CA VAL A 22 -22.81 19.07 -26.74
C VAL A 22 -23.92 20.12 -26.85
N ALA A 23 -24.22 20.80 -25.73
CA ALA A 23 -25.21 21.87 -25.64
C ALA A 23 -24.68 22.97 -24.70
N ASP A 24 -24.81 24.24 -25.11
CA ASP A 24 -24.39 25.40 -24.31
C ASP A 24 -22.96 25.32 -23.77
N ASN A 25 -21.99 24.98 -24.64
CA ASN A 25 -20.58 24.77 -24.31
C ASN A 25 -20.30 23.70 -23.23
N ALA A 26 -21.25 22.80 -22.98
CA ALA A 26 -21.11 21.67 -22.07
C ALA A 26 -21.46 20.36 -22.78
N LEU A 27 -20.90 19.25 -22.30
CA LEU A 27 -21.27 17.91 -22.73
C LEU A 27 -22.31 17.34 -21.77
N ILE A 28 -23.53 17.10 -22.26
CA ILE A 28 -24.56 16.39 -21.52
C ILE A 28 -24.42 14.90 -21.80
N VAL A 29 -24.26 14.12 -20.74
CA VAL A 29 -24.18 12.66 -20.81
C VAL A 29 -25.33 12.03 -20.04
N ARG A 30 -25.98 11.03 -20.63
CA ARG A 30 -27.10 10.31 -20.03
C ARG A 30 -26.97 8.81 -20.28
N ASN A 31 -27.31 8.01 -19.27
CA ASN A 31 -27.53 6.58 -19.40
C ASN A 31 -28.95 6.24 -18.93
N GLU A 32 -29.76 5.70 -19.84
CA GLU A 32 -31.15 5.32 -19.57
C GLU A 32 -31.32 3.80 -19.36
N SER A 33 -30.23 3.02 -19.44
CA SER A 33 -30.26 1.58 -19.22
C SER A 33 -30.09 1.19 -17.75
N ASP A 34 -30.41 -0.08 -17.48
CA ASP A 34 -30.14 -0.76 -16.21
C ASP A 34 -28.67 -1.15 -16.03
N GLU A 35 -27.82 -0.96 -17.04
CA GLU A 35 -26.42 -1.35 -17.03
C GLU A 35 -25.48 -0.14 -17.08
N THR A 36 -24.25 -0.31 -16.62
CA THR A 36 -23.22 0.73 -16.75
C THR A 36 -22.83 0.88 -18.22
N GLN A 37 -22.80 2.10 -18.72
CA GLN A 37 -22.44 2.39 -20.12
C GLN A 37 -21.09 3.12 -20.19
N LYS A 38 -20.43 3.06 -21.35
CA LYS A 38 -19.18 3.77 -21.64
C LYS A 38 -19.36 4.66 -22.87
N ILE A 39 -18.84 5.89 -22.81
CA ILE A 39 -18.77 6.81 -23.95
C ILE A 39 -17.31 7.12 -24.22
N THR A 40 -16.83 6.80 -25.42
CA THR A 40 -15.41 6.89 -25.77
C THR A 40 -15.18 8.03 -26.75
N LEU A 41 -14.07 8.74 -26.63
CA LEU A 41 -13.70 9.79 -27.58
C LEU A 41 -13.35 9.20 -28.96
N LYS A 42 -13.88 9.78 -30.04
CA LYS A 42 -13.67 9.31 -31.43
C LYS A 42 -12.27 9.60 -31.94
N ASP A 43 -11.82 10.82 -31.70
CA ASP A 43 -10.49 11.27 -32.10
C ASP A 43 -9.50 11.01 -30.96
N ARG A 44 -8.38 10.36 -31.26
CA ARG A 44 -7.27 10.25 -30.32
C ARG A 44 -6.48 11.56 -30.28
N PHE A 45 -5.96 11.93 -29.10
CA PHE A 45 -4.98 13.01 -29.00
C PHE A 45 -3.58 12.41 -28.83
N THR A 46 -2.58 13.09 -29.37
CA THR A 46 -1.17 12.69 -29.22
C THR A 46 -0.58 13.36 -27.99
N PRO A 47 -0.09 12.61 -26.99
CA PRO A 47 0.57 13.19 -25.83
C PRO A 47 1.83 13.95 -26.22
N GLN A 48 2.00 15.16 -25.66
CA GLN A 48 3.22 15.95 -25.86
C GLN A 48 4.27 15.74 -24.76
N GLY A 49 3.98 14.89 -23.78
CA GLY A 49 4.87 14.54 -22.68
C GLY A 49 4.50 13.20 -22.04
N LYS A 50 5.37 12.71 -21.15
CA LYS A 50 5.14 11.46 -20.41
C LYS A 50 4.17 11.60 -19.22
N PHE A 51 3.91 12.81 -18.76
CA PHE A 51 3.02 13.06 -17.63
C PHE A 51 2.03 14.17 -17.95
N GLY A 52 0.84 14.06 -17.37
CA GLY A 52 -0.20 15.07 -17.52
C GLY A 52 -1.20 15.13 -16.39
N PHE A 53 -2.01 16.19 -16.39
CA PHE A 53 -3.15 16.37 -15.51
C PHE A 53 -4.43 16.24 -16.32
N VAL A 54 -5.42 15.55 -15.77
CA VAL A 54 -6.81 15.67 -16.22
C VAL A 54 -7.55 16.55 -15.21
N SER A 55 -8.22 17.59 -15.69
CA SER A 55 -9.17 18.37 -14.90
C SER A 55 -10.58 18.15 -15.44
N PHE A 56 -11.51 17.74 -14.58
CA PHE A 56 -12.86 17.37 -14.96
C PHE A 56 -13.87 18.10 -14.07
N SER A 57 -14.78 18.90 -14.63
CA SER A 57 -15.77 19.67 -13.84
C SER A 57 -17.14 19.74 -14.50
N GLY A 58 -18.17 19.87 -13.66
CA GLY A 58 -19.57 19.94 -14.06
C GLY A 58 -20.54 19.64 -12.92
N GLU A 59 -21.77 19.30 -13.26
CA GLU A 59 -22.88 19.05 -12.34
C GLU A 59 -23.56 17.70 -12.64
N VAL A 60 -23.96 16.97 -11.59
CA VAL A 60 -24.79 15.78 -11.71
C VAL A 60 -26.25 16.20 -11.67
N THR A 61 -27.01 15.96 -12.75
CA THR A 61 -28.42 16.33 -12.84
C THR A 61 -29.34 15.17 -12.43
N LYS A 62 -28.88 13.92 -12.50
CA LYS A 62 -29.61 12.73 -12.04
C LYS A 62 -28.65 11.59 -11.67
N GLY A 63 -28.90 10.90 -10.55
CA GLY A 63 -28.18 9.68 -10.18
C GLY A 63 -26.71 9.90 -9.74
N ASN A 64 -25.80 9.07 -10.25
CA ASN A 64 -24.36 9.12 -9.93
C ASN A 64 -23.57 9.90 -10.99
N ALA A 65 -22.46 10.53 -10.60
CA ALA A 65 -21.60 11.24 -11.54
C ALA A 65 -20.89 10.30 -12.53
N PRO A 66 -20.57 10.77 -13.75
CA PRO A 66 -19.64 10.09 -14.62
C PRO A 66 -18.24 10.02 -13.99
N ALA A 67 -17.51 8.95 -14.28
CA ALA A 67 -16.08 8.87 -14.03
C ALA A 67 -15.32 8.98 -15.36
N PHE A 68 -14.29 9.83 -15.40
CA PHE A 68 -13.40 9.94 -16.56
C PHE A 68 -12.22 8.99 -16.41
N LEU A 69 -11.95 8.23 -17.47
CA LEU A 69 -10.87 7.26 -17.56
C LEU A 69 -9.99 7.59 -18.76
N GLN A 70 -8.69 7.67 -18.51
CA GLN A 70 -7.64 7.87 -19.52
C GLN A 70 -6.78 6.59 -19.59
N GLY A 71 -7.02 5.73 -20.58
CA GLY A 71 -6.37 4.40 -20.64
C GLY A 71 -7.03 3.35 -21.52
N GLY A 72 -6.61 2.09 -21.37
CA GLY A 72 -7.25 0.91 -22.00
C GLY A 72 -8.71 0.73 -21.58
N ASP A 73 -9.44 -0.15 -22.27
CA ASP A 73 -10.90 -0.31 -22.09
C ASP A 73 -11.31 -0.95 -20.75
N ASP A 74 -10.38 -1.51 -19.95
CA ASP A 74 -10.67 -2.24 -18.71
C ASP A 74 -9.92 -1.73 -17.47
N GLU A 75 -10.53 -1.88 -16.28
CA GLU A 75 -9.93 -1.50 -14.99
C GLU A 75 -8.77 -2.43 -14.58
N SER A 76 -8.68 -3.62 -15.18
CA SER A 76 -7.63 -4.61 -14.92
C SER A 76 -6.32 -4.39 -15.70
N ASP A 77 -6.28 -3.43 -16.63
CA ASP A 77 -5.07 -3.13 -17.42
C ASP A 77 -4.11 -2.22 -16.63
N VAL A 78 -3.51 -2.80 -15.59
CA VAL A 78 -2.57 -2.15 -14.67
C VAL A 78 -1.28 -1.66 -15.37
N PHE A 79 -1.03 -2.09 -16.61
CA PHE A 79 0.25 -1.86 -17.30
C PHE A 79 0.26 -0.77 -18.38
N THR A 80 -0.88 -0.15 -18.70
CA THR A 80 -0.93 0.92 -19.70
C THR A 80 -1.93 1.99 -19.32
N THR A 81 -1.45 3.14 -18.85
CA THR A 81 -2.19 4.41 -18.66
C THR A 81 -3.48 4.28 -17.81
N SER A 82 -3.52 4.81 -16.59
CA SER A 82 -4.78 4.90 -15.83
C SER A 82 -4.91 6.21 -15.06
N GLY A 83 -5.22 7.28 -15.78
CA GLY A 83 -5.76 8.49 -15.15
C GLY A 83 -7.24 8.32 -14.89
N ARG A 84 -7.65 8.07 -13.64
CA ARG A 84 -9.07 8.13 -13.24
C ARG A 84 -9.35 9.49 -12.58
N ALA A 85 -10.27 10.26 -13.14
CA ALA A 85 -10.73 11.52 -12.59
C ALA A 85 -12.22 11.49 -12.23
N SER A 86 -12.54 11.92 -11.02
CA SER A 86 -13.91 12.17 -10.58
C SER A 86 -14.43 13.50 -11.16
N LEU A 87 -15.74 13.68 -11.22
CA LEU A 87 -16.31 14.99 -11.54
C LEU A 87 -15.88 16.02 -10.49
N ASN A 88 -15.55 17.24 -10.90
CA ASN A 88 -14.99 18.32 -10.07
C ASN A 88 -13.65 17.96 -9.40
N SER A 89 -12.78 17.25 -10.12
CA SER A 89 -11.47 16.81 -9.63
C SER A 89 -10.32 17.16 -10.57
N ARG A 90 -9.10 17.00 -10.05
CA ARG A 90 -7.85 17.06 -10.81
C ARG A 90 -7.02 15.79 -10.55
N SER A 91 -6.57 15.12 -11.60
CA SER A 91 -5.87 13.83 -11.51
C SER A 91 -4.58 13.81 -12.31
N VAL A 92 -3.55 13.14 -11.81
CA VAL A 92 -2.30 12.86 -12.51
C VAL A 92 -2.43 11.58 -13.31
N PHE A 93 -1.87 11.57 -14.52
CA PHE A 93 -1.67 10.35 -15.29
C PHE A 93 -0.26 10.30 -15.89
N GLN A 94 0.21 9.08 -16.14
CA GLN A 94 1.49 8.80 -16.79
C GLN A 94 1.24 8.07 -18.11
N TYR A 95 1.99 8.46 -19.14
CA TYR A 95 1.95 7.95 -20.50
C TYR A 95 3.21 7.13 -20.81
N SER A 96 3.04 5.87 -21.25
CA SER A 96 4.14 4.93 -21.52
C SER A 96 4.75 5.06 -22.92
N GLY A 97 4.07 5.69 -23.87
CA GLY A 97 4.61 5.94 -25.23
C GLY A 97 4.20 4.95 -26.32
N ASP A 98 3.61 3.80 -25.96
CA ASP A 98 3.41 2.68 -26.89
C ASP A 98 2.05 2.68 -27.63
N VAL A 99 1.03 3.37 -27.10
CA VAL A 99 -0.33 3.42 -27.69
C VAL A 99 -0.98 4.76 -27.40
N ASP A 100 -1.54 5.44 -28.41
CA ASP A 100 -2.34 6.66 -28.19
C ASP A 100 -3.48 6.42 -27.19
N PRO A 101 -3.60 7.24 -26.13
CA PRO A 101 -4.51 6.96 -25.03
C PRO A 101 -5.97 7.13 -25.46
N VAL A 102 -6.82 6.20 -25.01
CA VAL A 102 -8.27 6.29 -25.20
C VAL A 102 -8.86 7.07 -24.02
N SER A 103 -9.83 7.95 -24.31
CA SER A 103 -10.53 8.75 -23.30
C SER A 103 -11.96 8.26 -23.20
N THR A 104 -12.38 7.81 -22.03
CA THR A 104 -13.69 7.17 -21.82
C THR A 104 -14.41 7.77 -20.62
N LEU A 105 -15.71 8.01 -20.75
CA LEU A 105 -16.62 8.35 -19.66
C LEU A 105 -17.43 7.11 -19.28
N LYS A 106 -17.34 6.67 -18.03
CA LYS A 106 -18.16 5.59 -17.46
C LYS A 106 -19.42 6.20 -16.82
N LEU A 107 -20.59 5.72 -17.22
CA LEU A 107 -21.90 6.23 -16.79
C LEU A 107 -22.66 5.14 -16.02
N ALA A 108 -23.02 5.42 -14.78
CA ALA A 108 -23.84 4.51 -13.98
C ALA A 108 -25.25 4.34 -14.59
N PRO A 109 -25.98 3.25 -14.31
CA PRO A 109 -27.38 3.09 -14.69
C PRO A 109 -28.23 4.30 -14.29
N HIS A 110 -29.21 4.66 -15.13
CA HIS A 110 -30.18 5.73 -14.86
C HIS A 110 -29.60 7.11 -14.43
N SER A 111 -28.39 7.44 -14.90
CA SER A 111 -27.66 8.65 -14.54
C SER A 111 -27.67 9.73 -15.63
N GLU A 112 -27.50 10.99 -15.22
CA GLU A 112 -27.32 12.14 -16.09
C GLU A 112 -26.37 13.16 -15.47
N ALA A 113 -25.48 13.74 -16.27
CA ALA A 113 -24.59 14.82 -15.84
C ALA A 113 -24.31 15.83 -16.97
N ARG A 114 -24.07 17.07 -16.56
CA ARG A 114 -23.62 18.18 -17.39
C ARG A 114 -22.12 18.42 -17.12
N ILE A 115 -21.28 18.24 -18.13
CA ILE A 115 -19.83 18.43 -18.04
C ILE A 115 -19.46 19.78 -18.67
N GLU A 116 -18.89 20.68 -17.87
CA GLU A 116 -18.54 22.04 -18.29
C GLU A 116 -17.08 22.18 -18.71
N LYS A 117 -16.19 21.39 -18.12
CA LYS A 117 -14.77 21.37 -18.45
C LYS A 117 -14.22 19.96 -18.39
N LEU A 118 -13.50 19.57 -19.43
CA LEU A 118 -12.68 18.37 -19.43
C LEU A 118 -11.37 18.71 -20.15
N CYS A 119 -10.31 18.89 -19.38
CA CYS A 119 -9.03 19.36 -19.86
C CYS A 119 -7.91 18.38 -19.55
N VAL A 120 -6.96 18.27 -20.48
CA VAL A 120 -5.71 17.53 -20.32
C VAL A 120 -4.54 18.48 -20.48
N ASP A 121 -3.64 18.54 -19.50
CA ASP A 121 -2.43 19.37 -19.52
C ASP A 121 -1.19 18.46 -19.48
N PHE A 122 -0.13 18.76 -20.24
CA PHE A 122 1.16 18.03 -20.19
C PHE A 122 2.29 18.87 -19.59
N PHE A 123 3.23 18.21 -18.91
CA PHE A 123 4.37 18.85 -18.23
C PHE A 123 5.57 17.89 -18.08
N ASP A 124 6.71 18.45 -17.64
CA ASP A 124 7.92 17.71 -17.29
C ASP A 124 7.81 17.03 -15.91
N GLU A 125 8.38 15.82 -15.80
CA GLU A 125 8.16 14.84 -14.71
C GLU A 125 8.41 15.37 -13.28
N GLU A 126 9.52 16.07 -13.05
CA GLU A 126 9.94 16.50 -11.70
C GLU A 126 9.02 17.57 -11.11
N GLN A 127 8.50 18.50 -11.91
CA GLN A 127 7.68 19.61 -11.39
C GLN A 127 6.32 19.17 -10.84
N ALA A 128 5.73 18.10 -11.39
CA ALA A 128 4.36 17.73 -11.05
C ALA A 128 4.21 16.74 -9.89
N LYS A 129 5.19 15.85 -9.69
CA LYS A 129 5.19 14.97 -8.51
C LYS A 129 5.34 15.83 -7.24
N ASP A 130 6.23 16.81 -7.26
CA ASP A 130 6.49 17.69 -6.11
C ASP A 130 5.32 18.65 -5.84
N GLU A 131 4.73 19.29 -6.86
CA GLU A 131 3.63 20.24 -6.64
C GLU A 131 2.31 19.55 -6.23
N PHE A 132 2.00 18.36 -6.79
CA PHE A 132 0.71 17.70 -6.58
C PHE A 132 0.66 16.80 -5.34
N LEU A 133 1.69 15.99 -5.10
CA LEU A 133 1.74 15.04 -3.98
C LEU A 133 2.35 15.66 -2.72
N LEU A 134 3.34 16.54 -2.90
CA LEU A 134 4.24 16.98 -1.83
C LEU A 134 4.08 18.45 -1.47
N SER A 135 2.95 19.06 -1.83
CA SER A 135 2.53 20.35 -1.29
C SER A 135 2.65 20.36 0.23
N SER A 136 3.05 21.47 0.84
CA SER A 136 3.24 21.55 2.30
C SER A 136 2.01 21.03 3.06
N PRO A 137 2.21 20.30 4.19
CA PRO A 137 1.09 19.74 4.91
C PRO A 137 0.13 20.83 5.39
N SER A 138 -1.17 20.67 5.14
CA SER A 138 -2.19 21.59 5.64
C SER A 138 -2.50 21.37 7.13
N SER A 139 -2.07 20.23 7.68
CA SER A 139 -2.21 19.85 9.09
C SER A 139 -1.08 18.91 9.52
N ASP A 140 -0.79 18.88 10.82
CA ASP A 140 0.08 17.86 11.44
C ASP A 140 -0.63 16.52 11.68
N ILE A 141 -1.93 16.45 11.37
CA ILE A 141 -2.77 15.26 11.48
C ILE A 141 -3.10 14.72 10.07
N LEU A 142 -2.85 13.43 9.87
CA LEU A 142 -3.21 12.71 8.64
C LEU A 142 -4.32 11.68 8.92
N VAL A 143 -5.32 11.62 8.05
CA VAL A 143 -6.31 10.56 7.98
C VAL A 143 -6.03 9.69 6.76
N VAL A 144 -5.94 8.38 6.95
CA VAL A 144 -5.76 7.37 5.90
C VAL A 144 -6.96 6.44 5.89
N THR A 145 -7.56 6.23 4.72
CA THR A 145 -8.72 5.35 4.51
C THR A 145 -8.58 4.61 3.18
N PRO A 146 -9.13 3.40 3.00
CA PRO A 146 -9.06 2.68 1.73
C PRO A 146 -9.98 3.28 0.65
N ASP A 147 -11.04 3.98 1.06
CA ASP A 147 -11.95 4.68 0.16
C ASP A 147 -12.60 5.88 0.84
N TYR A 148 -13.29 6.70 0.07
CA TYR A 148 -14.04 7.85 0.57
C TYR A 148 -15.16 8.22 -0.39
N PRO A 149 -16.29 8.78 0.07
CA PRO A 149 -17.38 9.17 -0.82
C PRO A 149 -16.89 10.09 -1.92
N ALA A 150 -17.35 9.83 -3.14
CA ALA A 150 -17.00 10.61 -4.32
C ALA A 150 -18.25 10.83 -5.18
N PRO A 151 -18.27 11.82 -6.08
CA PRO A 151 -19.42 12.09 -6.93
C PRO A 151 -19.92 10.86 -7.72
N GLU A 152 -19.03 9.97 -8.14
CA GLU A 152 -19.37 8.74 -8.85
C GLU A 152 -19.86 7.60 -7.95
N ASN A 153 -19.54 7.63 -6.64
CA ASN A 153 -20.01 6.66 -5.66
C ASN A 153 -20.06 7.29 -4.26
N LYS A 154 -21.29 7.64 -3.84
CA LYS A 154 -21.54 8.39 -2.60
C LYS A 154 -21.55 7.52 -1.33
N TYR A 155 -21.50 6.20 -1.46
CA TYR A 155 -21.69 5.26 -0.34
C TYR A 155 -20.39 4.71 0.27
N LEU A 156 -19.26 4.80 -0.45
CA LEU A 156 -18.01 4.19 0.00
C LEU A 156 -17.45 4.92 1.22
N CYS A 157 -17.27 4.20 2.34
CA CYS A 157 -16.77 4.76 3.61
C CYS A 157 -17.52 6.02 4.10
N GLY A 158 -18.84 6.12 3.85
CA GLY A 158 -19.66 7.27 4.27
C GLY A 158 -19.59 7.58 5.77
N PHE A 159 -19.48 6.56 6.61
CA PHE A 159 -19.31 6.75 8.06
C PHE A 159 -17.98 7.44 8.43
N VAL A 160 -16.92 7.26 7.63
CA VAL A 160 -15.66 8.01 7.81
C VAL A 160 -15.90 9.47 7.47
N HIS A 161 -16.64 9.75 6.38
CA HIS A 161 -17.01 11.11 6.01
C HIS A 161 -17.80 11.82 7.12
N SER A 162 -18.84 11.19 7.68
CA SER A 162 -19.63 11.76 8.78
C SER A 162 -18.76 12.13 9.98
N ARG A 163 -17.77 11.28 10.30
CA ARG A 163 -16.80 11.54 11.36
C ARG A 163 -15.89 12.73 11.06
N LEU A 164 -15.30 12.78 9.86
CA LEU A 164 -14.42 13.86 9.43
C LEU A 164 -15.15 15.21 9.32
N ARG A 165 -16.41 15.20 8.88
CA ARG A 165 -17.26 16.40 8.89
C ARG A 165 -17.45 16.92 10.32
N SER A 166 -17.81 16.03 11.24
CA SER A 166 -17.99 16.37 12.66
C SER A 166 -16.69 16.92 13.28
N TYR A 167 -15.54 16.31 12.96
CA TYR A 167 -14.23 16.81 13.38
C TYR A 167 -13.96 18.25 12.91
N ARG A 168 -14.22 18.54 11.64
CA ARG A 168 -14.04 19.88 11.05
C ARG A 168 -14.96 20.91 11.71
N GLU A 169 -16.23 20.57 11.91
CA GLU A 169 -17.21 21.44 12.58
C GLU A 169 -16.79 21.78 14.01
N HIS A 170 -16.09 20.86 14.68
CA HIS A 170 -15.54 21.06 16.01
C HIS A 170 -14.09 21.59 16.02
N GLY A 171 -13.57 22.03 14.86
CA GLY A 171 -12.29 22.74 14.75
C GLY A 171 -11.04 21.86 14.76
N LEU A 172 -11.11 20.60 14.31
CA LEU A 172 -9.92 19.79 14.03
C LEU A 172 -9.49 19.98 12.57
N SER A 173 -8.20 20.26 12.35
CA SER A 173 -7.60 20.31 11.01
C SER A 173 -6.93 18.98 10.70
N PHE A 174 -7.06 18.47 9.48
CA PHE A 174 -6.45 17.21 9.05
C PHE A 174 -6.28 17.17 7.53
N GLU A 175 -5.32 16.37 7.05
CA GLU A 175 -5.24 15.94 5.67
C GLU A 175 -5.96 14.59 5.49
N THR A 176 -6.64 14.38 4.36
CA THR A 176 -7.32 13.11 4.08
C THR A 176 -6.72 12.44 2.85
N ILE A 177 -6.19 11.22 3.04
CA ILE A 177 -5.65 10.38 1.97
C ILE A 177 -6.47 9.10 1.84
N CYS A 178 -6.97 8.86 0.64
CA CYS A 178 -7.54 7.59 0.23
C CYS A 178 -6.46 6.75 -0.47
N CYS A 179 -6.10 5.58 0.08
CA CYS A 179 -5.01 4.76 -0.43
C CYS A 179 -5.53 3.45 -1.03
N GLN A 180 -5.29 3.23 -2.33
CA GLN A 180 -5.77 2.06 -3.08
C GLN A 180 -4.64 1.41 -3.88
N SER A 181 -4.73 0.09 -4.13
CA SER A 181 -3.80 -0.59 -5.04
C SER A 181 -4.04 -0.14 -6.49
N GLY A 182 -2.97 0.20 -7.22
CA GLY A 182 -3.05 0.58 -8.64
C GLY A 182 -3.69 1.95 -8.93
N ALA A 183 -4.05 2.74 -7.90
CA ALA A 183 -4.66 4.06 -8.12
C ALA A 183 -3.65 5.12 -8.58
N GLY A 184 -4.00 5.87 -9.62
CA GLY A 184 -3.38 7.16 -9.92
C GLY A 184 -3.67 8.20 -8.83
N ALA A 185 -2.96 9.33 -8.85
CA ALA A 185 -3.16 10.38 -7.87
C ALA A 185 -4.30 11.34 -8.31
N CYS A 186 -5.33 11.52 -7.48
CA CYS A 186 -6.50 12.35 -7.77
C CYS A 186 -6.89 13.19 -6.54
N ARG A 187 -7.09 14.49 -6.72
CA ARG A 187 -7.60 15.41 -5.69
C ARG A 187 -9.01 15.86 -6.03
N TYR A 188 -9.92 15.74 -5.07
CA TYR A 188 -11.30 16.18 -5.18
C TYR A 188 -11.83 16.65 -3.83
N GLU A 189 -12.98 17.31 -3.84
CA GLU A 189 -13.68 17.74 -2.63
C GLU A 189 -15.01 16.97 -2.50
N HIS A 190 -15.36 16.58 -1.27
CA HIS A 190 -16.68 16.06 -0.93
C HIS A 190 -17.22 16.73 0.33
N GLU A 191 -18.30 17.51 0.19
CA GLU A 191 -18.97 18.24 1.26
C GLU A 191 -17.99 19.09 2.12
N GLY A 192 -17.06 19.78 1.43
CA GLY A 192 -16.01 20.63 1.99
C GLY A 192 -14.79 19.91 2.59
N ILE A 193 -14.67 18.60 2.41
CA ILE A 193 -13.47 17.85 2.79
C ILE A 193 -12.64 17.59 1.54
N GLU A 194 -11.41 18.09 1.52
CA GLU A 194 -10.44 17.78 0.46
C GLU A 194 -9.88 16.36 0.65
N VAL A 195 -9.84 15.59 -0.43
CA VAL A 195 -9.40 14.19 -0.43
C VAL A 195 -8.34 13.99 -1.51
N LEU A 196 -7.21 13.38 -1.13
CA LEU A 196 -6.20 12.87 -2.06
C LEU A 196 -6.35 11.35 -2.19
N ARG A 197 -6.87 10.87 -3.32
CA ARG A 197 -6.85 9.46 -3.69
C ARG A 197 -5.52 9.12 -4.36
N THR A 198 -4.82 8.08 -3.90
CA THR A 198 -3.47 7.74 -4.40
C THR A 198 -3.08 6.28 -4.10
N SER A 199 -1.90 5.87 -4.53
CA SER A 199 -1.35 4.52 -4.30
C SER A 199 -0.52 4.41 -3.02
N HIS A 200 -0.25 3.18 -2.59
CA HIS A 200 0.66 2.85 -1.49
C HIS A 200 2.08 3.37 -1.73
N VAL A 201 2.53 3.32 -2.99
CA VAL A 201 3.83 3.89 -3.42
C VAL A 201 3.87 5.39 -3.14
N ASN A 202 2.81 6.13 -3.50
CA ASN A 202 2.74 7.57 -3.27
C ASN A 202 2.55 7.90 -1.78
N LEU A 203 1.79 7.10 -1.03
CA LEU A 203 1.66 7.27 0.43
C LEU A 203 3.03 7.13 1.11
N ARG A 204 3.84 6.14 0.71
CA ARG A 204 5.23 5.98 1.19
C ARG A 204 6.06 7.22 0.89
N THR A 205 6.00 7.75 -0.33
CA THR A 205 6.71 8.99 -0.71
C THR A 205 6.26 10.19 0.13
N ILE A 206 4.96 10.32 0.39
CA ILE A 206 4.39 11.39 1.23
C ILE A 206 4.91 11.28 2.66
N LEU A 207 4.87 10.09 3.27
CA LEU A 207 5.29 9.88 4.66
C LEU A 207 6.81 9.98 4.88
N ARG A 208 7.63 9.80 3.85
CA ARG A 208 9.08 10.05 3.92
C ARG A 208 9.42 11.55 3.95
N ARG A 209 8.63 12.36 3.25
CA ARG A 209 8.90 13.81 3.09
C ARG A 209 8.09 14.70 4.03
N LYS A 210 6.92 14.24 4.48
CA LYS A 210 6.04 14.95 5.41
C LYS A 210 6.05 14.27 6.76
N GLN A 211 6.13 15.08 7.80
CA GLN A 211 6.09 14.62 9.18
C GLN A 211 4.71 14.93 9.78
N TYR A 212 4.04 13.90 10.30
CA TYR A 212 2.75 14.01 10.98
C TYR A 212 2.91 13.63 12.44
N SER A 213 2.27 14.38 13.33
CA SER A 213 2.28 14.09 14.77
C SER A 213 1.29 12.97 15.12
N LYS A 214 0.20 12.85 14.33
CA LYS A 214 -0.85 11.85 14.50
C LYS A 214 -1.33 11.34 13.15
N ILE A 215 -1.50 10.02 13.04
CA ILE A 215 -2.00 9.36 11.83
C ILE A 215 -3.21 8.49 12.23
N LEU A 216 -4.37 8.82 11.68
CA LEU A 216 -5.65 8.18 11.93
C LEU A 216 -5.94 7.24 10.77
N VAL A 217 -6.00 5.95 11.01
CA VAL A 217 -6.15 4.92 9.97
C VAL A 217 -7.48 4.21 10.15
N HIS A 218 -8.29 4.25 9.11
CA HIS A 218 -9.47 3.40 8.96
C HIS A 218 -9.09 2.21 8.07
N PHE A 219 -9.44 0.99 8.47
CA PHE A 219 -9.09 -0.24 7.75
C PHE A 219 -7.58 -0.52 7.66
N PHE A 220 -6.90 -0.54 8.81
CA PHE A 220 -5.49 -0.92 8.88
C PHE A 220 -5.28 -2.37 8.40
N ASP A 221 -4.31 -2.57 7.52
CA ASP A 221 -3.99 -3.86 6.92
C ASP A 221 -2.47 -4.05 6.70
N PRO A 222 -2.01 -5.23 6.24
CA PRO A 222 -0.58 -5.47 5.98
C PRO A 222 0.05 -4.56 4.92
N LYS A 223 -0.71 -4.03 3.95
CA LYS A 223 -0.17 -3.14 2.92
C LYS A 223 0.12 -1.76 3.50
N ILE A 224 -0.77 -1.23 4.34
CA ILE A 224 -0.52 0.01 5.10
C ILE A 224 0.64 -0.19 6.08
N ALA A 225 0.67 -1.33 6.78
CA ALA A 225 1.78 -1.67 7.68
C ALA A 225 3.14 -1.66 6.95
N LEU A 226 3.21 -2.23 5.75
CA LEU A 226 4.43 -2.22 4.94
C LEU A 226 4.89 -0.80 4.54
N VAL A 227 3.94 0.10 4.25
CA VAL A 227 4.26 1.51 4.00
C VAL A 227 4.81 2.17 5.26
N PHE A 228 4.19 1.94 6.41
CA PHE A 228 4.61 2.51 7.68
C PHE A 228 5.98 1.98 8.14
N ASP A 229 6.22 0.67 7.99
CA ASP A 229 7.47 0.01 8.35
C ASP A 229 8.68 0.48 7.51
N SER A 230 8.43 1.13 6.37
CA SER A 230 9.45 1.65 5.44
C SER A 230 9.61 3.17 5.52
N CYS A 231 9.00 3.81 6.52
CA CYS A 231 9.03 5.24 6.77
C CYS A 231 9.46 5.56 8.22
N ASP A 232 10.12 6.69 8.43
CA ASP A 232 10.42 7.17 9.78
C ASP A 232 9.20 7.84 10.40
N LEU A 233 8.37 7.04 11.08
CA LEU A 233 7.22 7.51 11.85
C LEU A 233 7.57 7.71 13.34
N HIS A 234 8.86 7.81 13.69
CA HIS A 234 9.31 7.85 15.08
C HIS A 234 8.76 9.10 15.79
N GLY A 235 7.71 8.87 16.59
CA GLY A 235 7.01 9.90 17.33
C GLY A 235 5.74 10.41 16.65
N ALA A 236 5.18 9.71 15.67
CA ALA A 236 3.78 9.83 15.29
C ALA A 236 2.93 8.89 16.17
N GLU A 237 1.79 9.37 16.70
CA GLU A 237 0.80 8.48 17.31
C GLU A 237 -0.09 7.90 16.22
N LEU A 238 -0.23 6.57 16.20
CA LEU A 238 -1.11 5.88 15.28
C LEU A 238 -2.43 5.59 15.98
N TYR A 239 -3.54 5.89 15.31
CA TYR A 239 -4.89 5.61 15.79
C TYR A 239 -5.54 4.70 14.77
N LEU A 240 -5.72 3.42 15.12
CA LEU A 240 -6.18 2.38 14.21
C LEU A 240 -7.64 2.04 14.54
N TRP A 241 -8.57 2.49 13.71
CA TRP A 241 -9.99 2.14 13.88
C TRP A 241 -10.27 0.74 13.33
N CYS A 242 -11.00 -0.04 14.11
CA CYS A 242 -11.44 -1.40 13.77
C CYS A 242 -12.94 -1.41 13.41
N HIS A 243 -13.25 -1.66 12.14
CA HIS A 243 -14.61 -1.74 11.57
C HIS A 243 -15.09 -3.17 11.33
N ASN A 244 -14.34 -4.17 11.82
CA ASN A 244 -14.45 -5.63 11.64
C ASN A 244 -13.42 -6.22 10.66
N PRO A 245 -13.35 -5.85 9.37
CA PRO A 245 -12.45 -6.52 8.42
C PRO A 245 -10.95 -6.52 8.79
N GLU A 246 -10.55 -5.63 9.69
CA GLU A 246 -9.19 -5.47 10.21
C GLU A 246 -8.82 -6.51 11.25
N THR A 247 -9.79 -6.99 12.04
CA THR A 247 -9.53 -7.82 13.24
C THR A 247 -10.44 -9.03 13.37
N ARG A 248 -11.53 -9.12 12.59
CA ARG A 248 -12.56 -10.18 12.58
C ARG A 248 -12.57 -10.98 11.27
N TYR A 249 -11.48 -10.92 10.50
CA TYR A 249 -11.40 -11.54 9.18
C TYR A 249 -11.46 -13.08 9.19
N TRP A 250 -11.17 -13.72 10.33
CA TRP A 250 -11.39 -15.15 10.51
C TRP A 250 -12.86 -15.56 10.35
N GLU A 251 -13.79 -14.63 10.56
CA GLU A 251 -15.23 -14.81 10.34
C GLU A 251 -15.70 -14.43 8.93
N SER A 252 -14.79 -14.06 8.02
CA SER A 252 -15.18 -13.65 6.66
C SER A 252 -16.09 -14.64 5.93
N PRO A 253 -16.01 -15.98 6.11
CA PRO A 253 -16.99 -16.90 5.52
C PRO A 253 -18.45 -16.62 5.90
N LYS A 254 -18.70 -16.02 7.07
CA LYS A 254 -20.04 -15.70 7.57
C LYS A 254 -20.63 -14.47 6.89
N TYR A 255 -19.80 -13.45 6.62
CA TYR A 255 -20.27 -12.15 6.12
C TYR A 255 -19.86 -11.83 4.67
N ALA A 256 -18.94 -12.59 4.09
CA ALA A 256 -18.51 -12.48 2.70
C ALA A 256 -19.22 -13.48 1.75
N ALA A 257 -20.23 -14.18 2.24
CA ALA A 257 -20.93 -15.21 1.46
C ALA A 257 -21.83 -14.59 0.38
N PRO A 258 -21.78 -15.07 -0.87
CA PRO A 258 -22.75 -14.72 -1.91
C PRO A 258 -24.17 -15.13 -1.52
N TYR A 259 -25.18 -14.47 -2.09
CA TYR A 259 -26.57 -14.87 -1.88
C TYR A 259 -26.84 -16.25 -2.49
N PHE A 260 -27.63 -17.06 -1.77
CA PHE A 260 -28.12 -18.37 -2.23
C PHE A 260 -27.04 -19.44 -2.49
N GLU A 261 -25.80 -19.18 -2.07
CA GLU A 261 -24.69 -20.12 -2.11
C GLU A 261 -24.36 -20.66 -0.72
N ARG A 262 -23.61 -21.77 -0.67
CA ARG A 262 -23.08 -22.27 0.61
C ARG A 262 -21.96 -21.37 1.08
N GLN A 263 -21.85 -21.17 2.39
CA GLN A 263 -20.74 -20.42 2.97
C GLN A 263 -19.40 -20.98 2.45
N PRO A 264 -18.54 -20.11 1.89
CA PRO A 264 -17.26 -20.55 1.34
C PRO A 264 -16.37 -21.05 2.48
N LYS A 265 -15.57 -22.08 2.22
CA LYS A 265 -14.49 -22.46 3.13
C LYS A 265 -13.26 -21.61 2.83
N LEU A 266 -12.51 -21.24 3.87
CA LEU A 266 -11.23 -20.58 3.68
C LEU A 266 -10.27 -21.51 2.92
N SER A 267 -9.65 -20.97 1.87
CA SER A 267 -8.54 -21.63 1.19
C SER A 267 -7.28 -21.59 2.06
N GLN A 268 -6.30 -22.43 1.75
CA GLN A 268 -5.00 -22.38 2.46
C GLN A 268 -4.32 -21.02 2.27
N GLU A 269 -4.43 -20.41 1.09
CA GLU A 269 -3.90 -19.07 0.80
C GLU A 269 -4.55 -18.00 1.69
N GLN A 270 -5.87 -18.04 1.87
CA GLN A 270 -6.56 -17.11 2.77
C GLN A 270 -6.12 -17.30 4.22
N ILE A 271 -5.95 -18.54 4.66
CA ILE A 271 -5.44 -18.86 6.00
C ILE A 271 -4.03 -18.27 6.19
N ASP A 272 -3.16 -18.39 5.20
CA ASP A 272 -1.80 -17.86 5.28
C ASP A 272 -1.78 -16.32 5.27
N GLN A 273 -2.65 -15.69 4.47
CA GLN A 273 -2.86 -14.23 4.52
C GLN A 273 -3.40 -13.76 5.88
N TYR A 274 -4.28 -14.53 6.51
CA TYR A 274 -4.86 -14.20 7.81
C TYR A 274 -3.85 -14.36 8.95
N ARG A 275 -2.96 -15.37 8.87
CA ARG A 275 -1.81 -15.48 9.79
C ARG A 275 -0.86 -14.30 9.66
N LEU A 276 -0.59 -13.84 8.43
CA LEU A 276 0.20 -12.63 8.22
C LEU A 276 -0.46 -11.40 8.85
N LYS A 277 -1.79 -11.28 8.73
CA LYS A 277 -2.54 -10.21 9.43
C LYS A 277 -2.41 -10.31 10.95
N ASP A 278 -2.50 -11.51 11.54
CA ASP A 278 -2.31 -11.70 12.98
C ASP A 278 -0.93 -11.22 13.43
N GLU A 279 0.12 -11.58 12.69
CA GLU A 279 1.51 -11.18 12.99
C GLU A 279 1.69 -9.66 12.94
N VAL A 280 1.13 -9.01 11.93
CA VAL A 280 1.14 -7.55 11.81
C VAL A 280 0.41 -6.90 12.97
N ILE A 281 -0.79 -7.37 13.32
CA ILE A 281 -1.57 -6.83 14.43
C ILE A 281 -0.83 -6.99 15.76
N LYS A 282 -0.27 -8.18 16.03
CA LYS A 282 0.53 -8.47 17.22
C LYS A 282 1.70 -7.50 17.35
N ARG A 283 2.46 -7.31 16.26
CA ARG A 283 3.60 -6.40 16.22
C ARG A 283 3.21 -4.95 16.47
N TYR A 284 2.11 -4.47 15.88
CA TYR A 284 1.63 -3.10 16.10
C TYR A 284 1.00 -2.92 17.49
N ASN A 285 0.43 -3.97 18.07
CA ASN A 285 -0.09 -3.96 19.42
C ASN A 285 1.01 -3.79 20.49
N ASP A 286 2.23 -4.27 20.22
CA ASP A 286 3.39 -4.06 21.10
C ASP A 286 3.93 -2.61 21.05
N ASN A 287 3.52 -1.80 20.06
CA ASN A 287 4.03 -0.44 19.88
C ASN A 287 3.29 0.54 20.82
N PRO A 288 4.01 1.26 21.72
CA PRO A 288 3.40 2.14 22.71
C PRO A 288 2.74 3.41 22.13
N LEU A 289 2.99 3.71 20.85
CA LEU A 289 2.41 4.85 20.13
C LEU A 289 1.15 4.46 19.33
N VAL A 290 0.77 3.19 19.32
CA VAL A 290 -0.45 2.70 18.67
C VAL A 290 -1.62 2.75 19.66
N ASN A 291 -2.75 3.30 19.21
CA ASN A 291 -4.02 3.32 19.90
C ASN A 291 -5.04 2.57 19.04
N TRP A 292 -5.67 1.54 19.59
CA TRP A 292 -6.70 0.78 18.89
C TRP A 292 -8.07 1.33 19.24
N VAL A 293 -8.90 1.61 18.24
CA VAL A 293 -10.24 2.18 18.44
C VAL A 293 -11.29 1.20 17.92
N PHE A 294 -12.05 0.63 18.84
CA PHE A 294 -13.14 -0.31 18.56
C PHE A 294 -14.49 0.40 18.64
N ILE A 295 -15.46 -0.11 17.89
CA ILE A 295 -16.81 0.45 17.82
C ILE A 295 -17.65 0.04 19.05
N SER A 296 -17.42 -1.16 19.58
CA SER A 296 -18.10 -1.67 20.78
C SER A 296 -17.18 -2.58 21.61
N GLU A 297 -17.52 -2.78 22.89
CA GLU A 297 -16.76 -3.70 23.75
C GLU A 297 -16.91 -5.15 23.28
N ILE A 298 -18.08 -5.53 22.75
CA ILE A 298 -18.31 -6.89 22.22
C ILE A 298 -17.40 -7.15 21.02
N GLN A 299 -17.32 -6.19 20.09
CA GLN A 299 -16.43 -6.27 18.95
C GLN A 299 -14.97 -6.47 19.38
N LYS A 300 -14.50 -5.66 20.34
CA LYS A 300 -13.15 -5.76 20.88
C LYS A 300 -12.87 -7.14 21.48
N LEU A 301 -13.74 -7.64 22.35
CA LEU A 301 -13.57 -8.95 23.00
C LEU A 301 -13.49 -10.09 21.98
N HIS A 302 -14.34 -10.05 20.96
CA HIS A 302 -14.32 -11.02 19.87
C HIS A 302 -13.05 -10.92 19.01
N SER A 303 -12.54 -9.70 18.75
CA SER A 303 -11.24 -9.50 18.09
C SER A 303 -10.07 -10.05 18.94
N GLU A 304 -10.12 -9.89 20.26
CA GLU A 304 -9.12 -10.44 21.19
C GLU A 304 -9.10 -11.98 21.18
N GLU A 305 -10.29 -12.59 21.16
CA GLU A 305 -10.46 -14.04 21.07
C GLU A 305 -9.93 -14.61 19.74
N ASP A 306 -10.32 -14.02 18.60
CA ASP A 306 -9.90 -14.48 17.27
C ASP A 306 -8.37 -14.48 17.09
N ILE A 307 -7.71 -13.42 17.54
CA ILE A 307 -6.28 -13.17 17.29
C ILE A 307 -5.41 -13.80 18.41
N GLY A 308 -5.99 -14.02 19.59
CA GLY A 308 -5.33 -14.56 20.77
C GLY A 308 -4.44 -13.55 21.49
N ILE A 309 -4.89 -12.30 21.64
CA ILE A 309 -4.17 -11.21 22.33
C ILE A 309 -5.11 -10.36 23.18
N THR A 310 -4.54 -9.50 24.03
CA THR A 310 -5.25 -8.35 24.61
C THR A 310 -4.74 -7.09 23.91
N PHE A 311 -5.64 -6.23 23.43
CA PHE A 311 -5.25 -5.01 22.77
C PHE A 311 -4.74 -3.97 23.77
N ASN A 312 -3.50 -3.53 23.60
CA ASN A 312 -2.88 -2.48 24.38
C ASN A 312 -3.46 -1.12 23.95
N ARG A 313 -3.73 -0.22 24.90
CA ARG A 313 -4.28 1.12 24.61
C ARG A 313 -5.54 1.07 23.71
N ALA A 314 -6.42 0.10 23.97
CA ALA A 314 -7.70 -0.01 23.31
C ALA A 314 -8.72 0.99 23.87
N HIS A 315 -9.47 1.65 22.98
CA HIS A 315 -10.55 2.57 23.29
C HIS A 315 -11.82 2.08 22.59
N VAL A 316 -12.97 2.20 23.24
CA VAL A 316 -14.27 1.87 22.63
C VAL A 316 -15.01 3.16 22.36
N ILE A 317 -15.15 3.50 21.08
CA ILE A 317 -15.82 4.72 20.61
C ILE A 317 -16.63 4.38 19.35
N PRO A 318 -17.97 4.46 19.41
CA PRO A 318 -18.81 4.12 18.27
C PRO A 318 -18.68 5.12 17.11
N ASN A 319 -19.28 4.78 15.97
CA ASN A 319 -19.48 5.71 14.86
C ASN A 319 -20.54 6.76 15.22
N VAL A 320 -20.22 8.01 14.89
CA VAL A 320 -21.13 9.14 15.06
C VAL A 320 -22.37 8.97 14.17
N VAL A 321 -23.53 9.29 14.71
CA VAL A 321 -24.76 9.52 13.95
C VAL A 321 -25.07 11.01 14.02
N ASP A 322 -25.09 11.67 12.86
CA ASP A 322 -25.17 13.13 12.75
C ASP A 322 -26.57 13.66 13.09
N GLU A 323 -26.73 14.18 14.31
CA GLU A 323 -27.96 14.78 14.84
C GLU A 323 -28.40 16.04 14.07
N THR A 324 -27.48 16.70 13.38
CA THR A 324 -27.77 17.91 12.61
C THR A 324 -28.32 17.56 11.23
N MET A 325 -27.76 16.54 10.59
CA MET A 325 -28.24 16.02 9.31
C MET A 325 -29.53 15.21 9.46
N PHE A 326 -29.68 14.49 10.57
CA PHE A 326 -30.81 13.60 10.85
C PHE A 326 -31.58 14.06 12.09
N PRO A 327 -32.16 15.28 12.10
CA PRO A 327 -32.85 15.80 13.26
C PRO A 327 -34.06 14.94 13.61
N TYR A 328 -34.30 14.77 14.90
CA TYR A 328 -35.48 14.06 15.38
C TYR A 328 -36.76 14.82 15.07
N HIS A 329 -37.73 14.09 14.53
CA HIS A 329 -39.10 14.53 14.36
C HIS A 329 -40.03 13.43 14.85
N GLU A 330 -40.96 13.79 15.71
CA GLU A 330 -42.04 12.89 16.13
C GLU A 330 -42.81 12.42 14.88
N LYS A 331 -43.02 11.11 14.76
CA LYS A 331 -43.67 10.53 13.59
C LYS A 331 -45.18 10.65 13.70
N ASP A 332 -45.82 10.93 12.57
CA ASP A 332 -47.25 10.72 12.43
C ASP A 332 -47.52 9.21 12.57
N PRO A 333 -48.45 8.77 13.45
CA PRO A 333 -48.78 7.37 13.60
C PRO A 333 -49.16 6.66 12.28
N ASP A 334 -49.68 7.37 11.27
CA ASP A 334 -49.99 6.79 9.96
C ASP A 334 -48.75 6.44 9.12
N LEU A 335 -47.56 6.96 9.46
CA LEU A 335 -46.30 6.55 8.82
C LEU A 335 -45.90 5.11 9.14
N ARG A 336 -46.53 4.45 10.12
CA ARG A 336 -46.36 3.00 10.38
C ARG A 336 -46.66 2.12 9.16
N LYS A 337 -47.38 2.67 8.17
CA LYS A 337 -47.72 2.00 6.91
C LYS A 337 -46.64 2.12 5.83
N LYS A 338 -45.60 2.94 6.06
CA LYS A 338 -44.55 3.24 5.09
C LYS A 338 -43.21 2.67 5.54
N ILE A 339 -42.69 1.71 4.78
CA ILE A 339 -41.50 0.92 5.11
C ILE A 339 -40.36 1.30 4.17
N LEU A 340 -39.20 1.62 4.74
CA LEU A 340 -37.98 1.95 4.02
C LEU A 340 -36.98 0.80 4.03
N ILE A 341 -36.42 0.50 2.86
CA ILE A 341 -35.23 -0.32 2.68
C ILE A 341 -34.19 0.53 1.92
N LEU A 342 -32.98 0.63 2.45
CA LEU A 342 -31.91 1.47 1.91
C LEU A 342 -30.56 0.77 2.09
N ARG A 343 -30.04 0.11 1.06
CA ARG A 343 -28.79 -0.70 1.12
C ARG A 343 -28.14 -0.87 -0.25
N ARG A 344 -26.91 -1.40 -0.28
CA ARG A 344 -26.28 -1.91 -1.50
C ARG A 344 -26.82 -3.29 -1.84
N PHE A 345 -26.98 -3.57 -3.14
CA PHE A 345 -27.51 -4.84 -3.66
C PHE A 345 -26.41 -5.65 -4.38
N ASP A 346 -25.19 -5.58 -3.85
CA ASP A 346 -24.09 -6.41 -4.35
C ASP A 346 -24.34 -7.88 -3.96
N ASN A 347 -23.69 -8.84 -4.63
CA ASN A 347 -23.81 -10.26 -4.33
C ASN A 347 -23.08 -10.65 -3.02
N LEU A 348 -23.53 -10.07 -1.92
CA LEU A 348 -22.97 -10.16 -0.58
C LEU A 348 -24.11 -10.22 0.44
N SER A 349 -24.22 -11.34 1.14
CA SER A 349 -25.38 -11.64 1.98
C SER A 349 -25.41 -10.94 3.35
N SER A 350 -24.38 -10.18 3.71
CA SER A 350 -24.24 -9.53 5.03
C SER A 350 -25.43 -8.63 5.41
N TYR A 351 -25.98 -7.86 4.46
CA TYR A 351 -27.12 -6.98 4.71
C TYR A 351 -28.49 -7.64 4.53
N ALA A 352 -28.52 -8.94 4.25
CA ALA A 352 -29.72 -9.76 4.22
C ALA A 352 -30.88 -9.23 3.39
N ILE A 353 -30.58 -8.73 2.19
CA ILE A 353 -31.60 -8.16 1.29
C ILE A 353 -32.63 -9.23 0.87
N ASP A 354 -32.22 -10.48 0.77
CA ASP A 354 -33.13 -11.60 0.55
C ASP A 354 -34.14 -11.76 1.71
N THR A 355 -33.75 -11.47 2.95
CA THR A 355 -34.66 -11.45 4.11
C THR A 355 -35.64 -10.28 4.02
N CYS A 356 -35.21 -9.10 3.57
CA CYS A 356 -36.14 -7.99 3.27
C CYS A 356 -37.20 -8.43 2.23
N VAL A 357 -36.76 -9.02 1.12
CA VAL A 357 -37.63 -9.47 0.03
C VAL A 357 -38.62 -10.52 0.53
N ARG A 358 -38.16 -11.52 1.28
CA ARG A 358 -39.02 -12.57 1.87
C ARG A 358 -40.03 -12.00 2.87
N THR A 359 -39.64 -10.99 3.64
CA THR A 359 -40.52 -10.31 4.60
C THR A 359 -41.67 -9.61 3.87
N ILE A 360 -41.38 -8.90 2.77
CA ILE A 360 -42.42 -8.24 1.95
C ILE A 360 -43.35 -9.28 1.31
N ILE A 361 -42.82 -10.38 0.77
CA ILE A 361 -43.63 -11.47 0.21
C ILE A 361 -44.52 -12.12 1.28
N GLU A 362 -44.03 -12.24 2.51
CA GLU A 362 -44.85 -12.75 3.60
C GLU A 362 -45.95 -11.77 3.99
N LEU A 363 -45.63 -10.48 4.13
CA LEU A 363 -46.63 -9.44 4.37
C LEU A 363 -47.67 -9.41 3.25
N SER A 364 -47.30 -9.67 1.99
CA SER A 364 -48.24 -9.71 0.86
C SER A 364 -49.31 -10.81 0.96
N ARG A 365 -49.20 -11.70 1.94
CA ARG A 365 -50.21 -12.74 2.24
C ARG A 365 -51.12 -12.34 3.39
N ARG A 366 -50.89 -11.18 4.01
CA ARG A 366 -51.59 -10.68 5.19
C ARG A 366 -52.57 -9.55 4.83
N PRO A 367 -53.67 -9.38 5.58
CA PRO A 367 -54.69 -8.37 5.26
C PRO A 367 -54.20 -6.92 5.26
N CYS A 368 -53.10 -6.62 5.94
CA CYS A 368 -52.56 -5.25 6.07
C CYS A 368 -51.80 -4.75 4.84
N PHE A 369 -51.41 -5.64 3.92
CA PHE A 369 -50.45 -5.31 2.86
C PHE A 369 -50.92 -4.24 1.88
N ASP A 370 -52.16 -4.33 1.42
CA ASP A 370 -52.70 -3.41 0.39
C ASP A 370 -52.78 -1.95 0.88
N ASP A 371 -52.71 -1.73 2.20
CA ASP A 371 -52.68 -0.41 2.86
C ASP A 371 -51.25 0.02 3.26
N MET A 372 -50.24 -0.77 2.92
CA MET A 372 -48.82 -0.47 3.15
C MET A 372 -48.12 0.01 1.88
N GLU A 373 -47.03 0.77 2.05
CA GLU A 373 -46.13 1.24 0.98
C GLU A 373 -44.69 0.84 1.32
N PHE A 374 -43.96 0.29 0.36
CA PHE A 374 -42.57 -0.14 0.53
C PHE A 374 -41.65 0.65 -0.40
N ASN A 375 -40.74 1.44 0.18
CA ASN A 375 -39.79 2.27 -0.54
C ASN A 375 -38.40 1.62 -0.50
N VAL A 376 -37.95 1.07 -1.62
CA VAL A 376 -36.69 0.32 -1.74
C VAL A 376 -35.68 1.12 -2.53
N TYR A 377 -34.59 1.53 -1.89
CA TYR A 377 -33.52 2.31 -2.49
C TYR A 377 -32.18 1.57 -2.47
N GLY A 378 -31.44 1.71 -3.55
CA GLY A 378 -30.09 1.18 -3.69
C GLY A 378 -29.87 0.42 -4.99
N THR A 379 -28.62 0.07 -5.27
CA THR A 379 -28.24 -0.67 -6.47
C THR A 379 -27.00 -1.54 -6.20
N GLY A 380 -26.65 -2.42 -7.13
CA GLY A 380 -25.52 -3.36 -7.03
C GLY A 380 -25.58 -4.42 -8.12
N ASP A 381 -24.54 -5.25 -8.21
CA ASP A 381 -24.38 -6.28 -9.26
C ASP A 381 -25.41 -7.42 -9.20
N PHE A 382 -26.14 -7.55 -8.08
CA PHE A 382 -27.15 -8.57 -7.84
C PHE A 382 -28.56 -8.01 -7.64
N TYR A 383 -28.74 -6.71 -7.95
CA TYR A 383 -30.01 -6.00 -7.75
C TYR A 383 -31.19 -6.69 -8.42
N GLN A 384 -31.06 -7.03 -9.71
CA GLN A 384 -32.14 -7.59 -10.52
C GLN A 384 -32.66 -8.91 -9.94
N GLN A 385 -31.73 -9.80 -9.55
CA GLN A 385 -32.05 -11.12 -9.01
C GLN A 385 -32.76 -11.02 -7.65
N LEU A 386 -32.35 -10.09 -6.79
CA LEU A 386 -32.93 -9.91 -5.46
C LEU A 386 -34.34 -9.34 -5.52
N VAL A 387 -34.57 -8.30 -6.33
CA VAL A 387 -35.86 -7.58 -6.33
C VAL A 387 -36.91 -8.17 -7.26
N GLU A 388 -36.56 -9.15 -8.11
CA GLU A 388 -37.47 -9.73 -9.10
C GLU A 388 -38.84 -10.15 -8.51
N PRO A 389 -38.92 -10.82 -7.33
CA PRO A 389 -40.21 -11.18 -6.74
C PRO A 389 -41.09 -9.99 -6.35
N LEU A 390 -40.48 -8.81 -6.15
CA LEU A 390 -41.18 -7.61 -5.69
C LEU A 390 -41.84 -6.83 -6.81
N ARG A 391 -41.44 -7.05 -8.08
CA ARG A 391 -41.96 -6.32 -9.25
C ARG A 391 -43.45 -6.51 -9.49
N ALA A 392 -44.05 -7.55 -8.93
CA ALA A 392 -45.45 -7.88 -9.08
C ALA A 392 -46.40 -7.03 -8.19
N PHE A 393 -45.86 -6.21 -7.28
CA PHE A 393 -46.62 -5.46 -6.30
C PHE A 393 -46.62 -3.95 -6.62
N ASP A 394 -47.81 -3.38 -6.84
CA ASP A 394 -47.95 -1.96 -7.21
C ASP A 394 -47.58 -0.99 -6.06
N ASN A 395 -47.66 -1.46 -4.81
CA ASN A 395 -47.31 -0.73 -3.59
C ASN A 395 -45.84 -0.90 -3.16
N VAL A 396 -45.00 -1.53 -3.99
CA VAL A 396 -43.55 -1.62 -3.79
C VAL A 396 -42.82 -0.76 -4.81
N HIS A 397 -42.12 0.26 -4.33
CA HIS A 397 -41.43 1.25 -5.14
C HIS A 397 -39.93 0.96 -5.19
N LEU A 398 -39.46 0.42 -6.32
CA LEU A 398 -38.08 0.05 -6.57
C LEU A 398 -37.30 1.22 -7.18
N ASN A 399 -36.30 1.73 -6.45
CA ASN A 399 -35.49 2.89 -6.81
C ASN A 399 -34.00 2.49 -6.96
N PRO A 400 -33.53 2.12 -8.17
CA PRO A 400 -32.22 1.50 -8.41
C PRO A 400 -31.05 2.51 -8.41
N TYR A 401 -31.00 3.41 -7.43
CA TYR A 401 -29.98 4.44 -7.31
C TYR A 401 -29.67 4.75 -5.84
N PHE A 402 -28.51 5.37 -5.60
CA PHE A 402 -28.06 5.77 -4.28
C PHE A 402 -28.52 7.19 -3.93
N LEU A 403 -28.98 7.38 -2.70
CA LEU A 403 -29.36 8.67 -2.14
C LEU A 403 -28.15 9.41 -1.52
N THR A 404 -28.13 10.73 -1.62
CA THR A 404 -27.28 11.63 -0.82
C THR A 404 -27.75 11.70 0.63
N HIS A 405 -26.93 12.19 1.56
CA HIS A 405 -27.32 12.34 2.96
C HIS A 405 -28.62 13.17 3.15
N SER A 406 -28.78 14.26 2.39
CA SER A 406 -29.99 15.09 2.46
C SER A 406 -31.23 14.38 1.89
N GLU A 407 -31.07 13.59 0.82
CA GLU A 407 -32.13 12.74 0.28
C GLU A 407 -32.49 11.59 1.23
N ILE A 408 -31.51 11.00 1.92
CA ILE A 408 -31.74 9.99 2.97
C ILE A 408 -32.56 10.60 4.10
N ALA A 409 -32.18 11.78 4.61
CA ALA A 409 -32.90 12.48 5.66
C ALA A 409 -34.37 12.76 5.25
N ARG A 410 -34.59 13.15 3.99
CA ARG A 410 -35.94 13.31 3.44
C ARG A 410 -36.70 11.98 3.36
N ALA A 411 -36.08 10.91 2.88
CA ALA A 411 -36.70 9.59 2.84
C ALA A 411 -37.09 9.11 4.25
N HIS A 412 -36.28 9.41 5.27
CA HIS A 412 -36.63 9.13 6.66
C HIS A 412 -37.85 9.91 7.14
N GLN A 413 -38.05 11.16 6.70
CA GLN A 413 -39.25 11.94 7.04
C GLN A 413 -40.51 11.37 6.39
N GLU A 414 -40.39 10.81 5.19
CA GLU A 414 -41.51 10.27 4.41
C GLU A 414 -41.88 8.82 4.79
N ASN A 415 -41.09 8.15 5.66
CA ASN A 415 -41.30 6.76 6.07
C ASN A 415 -41.32 6.61 7.61
N GLY A 416 -41.98 5.56 8.12
CA GLY A 416 -42.09 5.29 9.56
C GLY A 416 -41.23 4.14 10.06
N ILE A 417 -41.11 3.07 9.27
CA ILE A 417 -40.38 1.84 9.66
C ILE A 417 -39.17 1.64 8.74
N ALA A 418 -38.01 1.34 9.30
CA ALA A 418 -36.82 0.94 8.56
C ALA A 418 -36.58 -0.56 8.74
N LEU A 419 -36.58 -1.33 7.63
CA LEU A 419 -36.37 -2.78 7.65
C LEU A 419 -34.93 -3.11 7.26
N PHE A 420 -34.10 -3.40 8.27
CA PHE A 420 -32.65 -3.67 8.12
C PHE A 420 -32.26 -4.99 8.81
N PRO A 421 -32.65 -6.16 8.29
CA PRO A 421 -32.47 -7.48 8.91
C PRO A 421 -31.03 -8.02 8.81
N THR A 422 -30.04 -7.17 9.05
CA THR A 422 -28.61 -7.46 8.81
C THR A 422 -28.15 -8.77 9.47
N ARG A 423 -27.35 -9.56 8.74
CA ARG A 423 -26.68 -10.77 9.26
C ARG A 423 -25.37 -10.44 9.96
N TYR A 424 -24.72 -9.35 9.55
CA TYR A 424 -23.43 -8.95 10.10
C TYR A 424 -23.24 -7.44 9.98
N ASP A 425 -22.89 -6.80 11.09
CA ASP A 425 -22.59 -5.38 11.14
C ASP A 425 -21.64 -5.10 12.32
N SER A 426 -20.90 -3.99 12.26
CA SER A 426 -20.15 -3.48 13.41
C SER A 426 -20.99 -2.55 14.28
N GLN A 427 -21.95 -1.84 13.68
CA GLN A 427 -22.88 -0.94 14.39
C GLN A 427 -24.22 -0.75 13.67
N GLY A 428 -24.23 -0.71 12.34
CA GLY A 428 -25.40 -0.33 11.56
C GLY A 428 -25.61 1.18 11.54
N VAL A 429 -24.67 1.95 10.99
CA VAL A 429 -24.77 3.43 10.94
C VAL A 429 -26.08 3.90 10.31
N SER A 430 -26.49 3.31 9.19
CA SER A 430 -27.79 3.66 8.56
C SER A 430 -29.01 3.28 9.40
N ALA A 431 -28.92 2.25 10.25
CA ALA A 431 -29.95 1.97 11.25
C ALA A 431 -30.01 3.08 12.30
N GLY A 432 -28.85 3.54 12.77
CA GLY A 432 -28.73 4.70 13.64
C GLY A 432 -29.27 5.98 13.01
N GLU A 433 -28.98 6.27 11.74
CA GLU A 433 -29.49 7.46 11.03
C GLU A 433 -31.02 7.46 10.93
N ALA A 434 -31.62 6.30 10.62
CA ALA A 434 -33.08 6.14 10.59
C ALA A 434 -33.70 6.33 11.99
N ALA A 435 -33.12 5.69 13.00
CA ALA A 435 -33.54 5.82 14.40
C ALA A 435 -33.42 7.27 14.90
N MET A 436 -32.31 7.95 14.58
CA MET A 436 -32.09 9.35 14.92
C MET A 436 -33.16 10.26 14.32
N SER A 437 -33.56 9.98 13.07
CA SER A 437 -34.66 10.67 12.36
C SER A 437 -36.06 10.29 12.87
N GLY A 438 -36.16 9.49 13.93
CA GLY A 438 -37.41 9.08 14.59
C GLY A 438 -38.08 7.85 14.00
N MET A 439 -37.42 7.04 13.15
CA MET A 439 -38.03 5.82 12.61
C MET A 439 -37.93 4.64 13.58
N ALA A 440 -38.90 3.74 13.52
CA ALA A 440 -38.79 2.43 14.18
C ALA A 440 -37.90 1.52 13.33
N VAL A 441 -36.83 0.97 13.90
CA VAL A 441 -35.89 0.11 13.18
C VAL A 441 -36.16 -1.35 13.51
N VAL A 442 -36.54 -2.13 12.49
CA VAL A 442 -36.72 -3.58 12.59
C VAL A 442 -35.48 -4.27 12.02
N SER A 443 -34.88 -5.17 12.82
CA SER A 443 -33.60 -5.79 12.47
C SER A 443 -33.50 -7.22 13.01
N SER A 444 -32.37 -7.88 12.74
CA SER A 444 -32.03 -9.19 13.31
C SER A 444 -31.36 -9.01 14.68
N SER A 445 -31.50 -9.97 15.59
CA SER A 445 -30.77 -10.08 16.86
C SER A 445 -29.35 -10.58 16.58
N ILE A 446 -28.41 -9.63 16.52
CA ILE A 446 -26.96 -9.86 16.42
C ILE A 446 -26.27 -8.92 17.41
N ASP A 447 -25.01 -9.19 17.76
CA ASP A 447 -24.25 -8.41 18.76
C ASP A 447 -24.36 -6.89 18.55
N ALA A 448 -24.20 -6.43 17.30
CA ALA A 448 -24.26 -5.00 16.97
C ALA A 448 -25.66 -4.41 17.20
N THR A 449 -26.70 -5.06 16.68
CA THR A 449 -28.07 -4.54 16.77
C THR A 449 -28.61 -4.61 18.19
N GLU A 450 -28.30 -5.66 18.95
CA GLU A 450 -28.66 -5.74 20.37
C GLU A 450 -27.99 -4.66 21.22
N HIS A 451 -26.76 -4.26 20.83
CA HIS A 451 -26.03 -3.21 21.52
C HIS A 451 -26.58 -1.81 21.19
N PHE A 452 -26.87 -1.54 19.92
CA PHE A 452 -27.18 -0.19 19.41
C PHE A 452 -28.69 0.10 19.22
N LEU A 453 -29.55 -0.92 19.23
CA LEU A 453 -31.01 -0.79 19.15
C LEU A 453 -31.68 -1.26 20.46
N PRO A 454 -32.94 -0.86 20.72
CA PRO A 454 -33.64 -1.29 21.93
C PRO A 454 -34.05 -2.78 21.84
N ASN A 455 -33.61 -3.57 22.82
CA ASN A 455 -33.89 -5.01 22.89
C ASN A 455 -35.16 -5.35 23.68
N ASP A 456 -35.66 -4.42 24.51
CA ASP A 456 -36.85 -4.59 25.35
C ASP A 456 -38.17 -4.28 24.62
N LYS A 457 -38.10 -3.78 23.38
CA LYS A 457 -39.26 -3.44 22.56
C LYS A 457 -39.69 -4.54 21.60
N GLY A 458 -38.92 -5.61 21.43
CA GLY A 458 -39.27 -6.68 20.48
C GLY A 458 -39.18 -6.23 19.01
N LEU A 459 -38.17 -5.42 18.69
CA LEU A 459 -37.85 -4.95 17.33
C LEU A 459 -36.81 -5.82 16.63
N LEU A 460 -36.23 -6.78 17.35
CA LEU A 460 -35.19 -7.68 16.87
C LEU A 460 -35.76 -9.08 16.71
N ALA A 461 -35.65 -9.64 15.52
CA ALA A 461 -36.05 -11.02 15.19
C ALA A 461 -34.82 -11.93 15.11
N GLU A 462 -35.00 -13.24 15.21
CA GLU A 462 -33.90 -14.18 14.97
C GLU A 462 -33.32 -13.98 13.55
N PRO A 463 -31.98 -14.04 13.37
CA PRO A 463 -31.36 -13.91 12.06
C PRO A 463 -32.00 -14.85 11.02
N ASP A 464 -32.29 -14.32 9.83
CA ASP A 464 -32.97 -15.00 8.73
C ASP A 464 -34.45 -15.38 8.95
N ASN A 465 -35.04 -15.03 10.09
CA ASN A 465 -36.45 -15.29 10.36
C ASN A 465 -37.37 -14.20 9.82
N TYR A 466 -37.59 -14.20 8.49
CA TYR A 466 -38.46 -13.23 7.82
C TYR A 466 -39.93 -13.26 8.31
N LEU A 467 -40.39 -14.36 8.94
CA LEU A 467 -41.73 -14.45 9.49
C LEU A 467 -41.86 -13.56 10.74
N GLU A 468 -40.89 -13.62 11.64
CA GLU A 468 -40.84 -12.74 12.82
C GLU A 468 -40.69 -11.27 12.43
N HIS A 469 -39.88 -10.96 11.40
CA HIS A 469 -39.80 -9.60 10.87
C HIS A 469 -41.17 -9.09 10.38
N ALA A 470 -41.93 -9.94 9.67
CA ALA A 470 -43.28 -9.60 9.23
C ALA A 470 -44.25 -9.45 10.42
N ASP A 471 -44.14 -10.28 11.45
CA ASP A 471 -44.95 -10.20 12.69
C ASP A 471 -44.71 -8.88 13.44
N ILE A 472 -43.45 -8.43 13.53
CA ILE A 472 -43.08 -7.16 14.17
C ILE A 472 -43.70 -5.99 13.40
N ILE A 473 -43.59 -5.99 12.06
CA ILE A 473 -44.16 -4.94 11.20
C ILE A 473 -45.69 -4.93 11.29
N GLU A 474 -46.34 -6.09 11.21
CA GLU A 474 -47.80 -6.19 11.32
C GLU A 474 -48.30 -5.76 12.72
N ARG A 475 -47.54 -6.05 13.78
CA ARG A 475 -47.86 -5.54 15.12
C ARG A 475 -47.85 -4.01 15.16
N MET A 476 -46.81 -3.37 14.64
CA MET A 476 -46.76 -1.91 14.54
C MET A 476 -47.88 -1.35 13.67
N TYR A 477 -48.22 -2.02 12.56
CA TYR A 477 -49.36 -1.62 11.72
C TYR A 477 -50.69 -1.60 12.50
N ASN A 478 -50.93 -2.62 13.32
CA ASN A 478 -52.16 -2.78 14.09
C ASN A 478 -52.23 -1.91 15.36
N ASP A 479 -51.09 -1.46 15.87
CA ASP A 479 -50.97 -0.71 17.13
C ASP A 479 -50.15 0.58 16.91
N PRO A 480 -50.82 1.71 16.61
CA PRO A 480 -50.16 2.98 16.37
C PRO A 480 -49.39 3.51 17.60
N ASP A 481 -49.88 3.25 18.82
CA ASP A 481 -49.23 3.71 20.05
C ASP A 481 -47.92 2.94 20.26
N TYR A 482 -47.94 1.63 20.03
CA TYR A 482 -46.73 0.80 20.06
C TYR A 482 -45.70 1.22 18.99
N PHE A 483 -46.15 1.59 17.79
CA PHE A 483 -45.25 2.13 16.75
C PHE A 483 -44.53 3.40 17.23
N ILE A 484 -45.26 4.37 17.80
CA ILE A 484 -44.67 5.61 18.33
C ILE A 484 -43.72 5.33 19.49
N GLU A 485 -44.07 4.40 20.39
CA GLU A 485 -43.18 3.96 21.46
C GLU A 485 -41.87 3.37 20.92
N CYS A 486 -41.94 2.56 19.86
CA CYS A 486 -40.77 1.98 19.20
C CYS A 486 -39.90 3.05 18.54
N CYS A 487 -40.50 4.02 17.82
CA CYS A 487 -39.80 5.17 17.24
C CYS A 487 -39.01 5.94 18.31
N GLN A 488 -39.65 6.26 19.43
CA GLN A 488 -38.99 6.98 20.53
C GLN A 488 -37.85 6.16 21.14
N ALA A 489 -38.08 4.87 21.40
CA ALA A 489 -37.06 4.00 22.00
C ALA A 489 -35.82 3.85 21.08
N CYS A 490 -36.02 3.72 19.77
CA CYS A 490 -34.94 3.70 18.79
C CYS A 490 -34.12 5.01 18.82
N HIS A 491 -34.81 6.16 18.81
CA HIS A 491 -34.15 7.46 18.88
C HIS A 491 -33.34 7.63 20.17
N ASP A 492 -33.97 7.41 21.33
CA ASP A 492 -33.35 7.60 22.66
C ASP A 492 -32.10 6.72 22.82
N LYS A 493 -32.20 5.45 22.39
CA LYS A 493 -31.08 4.52 22.41
C LYS A 493 -29.94 5.00 21.50
N THR A 494 -30.25 5.49 20.30
CA THR A 494 -29.26 5.98 19.34
C THR A 494 -28.56 7.23 19.86
N VAL A 495 -29.28 8.21 20.40
CA VAL A 495 -28.68 9.42 21.01
C VAL A 495 -27.77 9.05 22.17
N ALA A 496 -28.22 8.14 23.04
CA ALA A 496 -27.47 7.73 24.22
C ALA A 496 -26.15 7.01 23.91
N MET A 497 -26.05 6.37 22.74
CA MET A 497 -24.91 5.55 22.34
C MET A 497 -24.02 6.19 21.27
N CYS A 498 -24.62 6.85 20.28
CA CYS A 498 -23.98 7.25 19.02
C CYS A 498 -24.09 8.76 18.72
N GLY A 499 -24.70 9.54 19.61
CA GLY A 499 -24.76 11.00 19.48
C GLY A 499 -23.37 11.63 19.48
N THR A 500 -23.30 12.90 19.06
CA THR A 500 -22.05 13.66 18.88
C THR A 500 -21.22 13.71 20.17
N ASP A 501 -21.89 13.89 21.32
CA ASP A 501 -21.27 13.91 22.65
C ASP A 501 -20.72 12.54 23.10
N LYS A 502 -21.22 11.45 22.51
CA LYS A 502 -20.81 10.07 22.84
C LYS A 502 -19.75 9.53 21.91
N THR A 503 -19.47 10.23 20.83
CA THR A 503 -18.56 9.79 19.76
C THR A 503 -17.51 10.86 19.50
N THR A 504 -17.85 11.89 18.74
CA THR A 504 -16.96 12.99 18.37
C THR A 504 -16.27 13.61 19.58
N ALA A 505 -16.97 13.85 20.69
CA ALA A 505 -16.35 14.43 21.88
C ALA A 505 -15.24 13.52 22.46
N LEU A 506 -15.46 12.21 22.53
CA LEU A 506 -14.48 11.24 23.03
C LEU A 506 -13.29 11.10 22.07
N GLU A 507 -13.55 11.10 20.76
CA GLU A 507 -12.50 11.05 19.75
C GLU A 507 -11.65 12.31 19.75
N LEU A 508 -12.28 13.49 19.81
CA LEU A 508 -11.56 14.75 19.92
C LEU A 508 -10.79 14.83 21.23
N GLU A 509 -11.32 14.33 22.34
CA GLU A 509 -10.55 14.22 23.58
C GLU A 509 -9.30 13.37 23.34
N LEU A 510 -9.46 12.17 22.79
CA LEU A 510 -8.39 11.21 22.49
C LEU A 510 -7.34 11.79 21.52
N ILE A 511 -7.78 12.38 20.41
CA ILE A 511 -6.93 12.95 19.36
C ILE A 511 -6.24 14.22 19.86
N ARG A 512 -6.92 15.09 20.61
CA ARG A 512 -6.33 16.34 21.12
C ARG A 512 -5.47 16.15 22.36
N ARG A 513 -5.44 14.95 22.96
CA ARG A 513 -4.53 14.68 24.07
C ARG A 513 -3.13 15.12 23.65
N PRO A 514 -2.42 15.90 24.52
CA PRO A 514 -1.03 16.19 24.28
C PRO A 514 -0.34 14.87 24.00
N GLN A 515 0.40 14.83 22.89
CA GLN A 515 1.08 13.62 22.46
C GLN A 515 1.71 12.95 23.67
N THR A 516 1.45 11.65 23.87
CA THR A 516 2.08 10.88 24.94
C THR A 516 3.56 11.23 24.85
N ARG A 517 4.16 11.88 25.89
CA ARG A 517 5.51 12.50 25.81
C ARG A 517 6.34 11.59 24.93
N ARG A 518 6.73 12.05 23.72
CA ARG A 518 7.62 11.30 22.79
C ARG A 518 8.56 10.56 23.70
N GLN A 519 8.57 9.21 23.66
CA GLN A 519 9.52 8.47 24.49
C GLN A 519 10.84 9.19 24.29
N GLN A 520 11.30 9.88 25.33
CA GLN A 520 12.41 10.79 25.15
C GLN A 520 13.54 9.84 24.83
N ILE A 521 13.98 9.81 23.57
CA ILE A 521 15.11 8.97 23.17
C ILE A 521 16.19 9.35 24.16
N ARG A 522 16.49 8.43 25.06
CA ARG A 522 17.52 8.67 26.06
C ARG A 522 18.81 8.39 25.35
N PRO A 523 19.70 9.39 25.20
CA PRO A 523 21.01 9.14 24.66
C PRO A 523 21.65 7.98 25.42
N ARG A 524 22.18 7.00 24.68
CA ARG A 524 22.81 5.83 25.26
C ARG A 524 24.32 5.95 25.06
N PRO A 525 25.12 5.69 26.11
CA PRO A 525 26.56 5.58 25.93
C PRO A 525 26.87 4.29 25.18
N GLN A 526 27.71 4.37 24.15
CA GLN A 526 28.26 3.19 23.47
C GLN A 526 28.98 2.28 24.48
N ALA A 527 28.80 0.96 24.34
CA ALA A 527 29.54 -0.02 25.11
C ALA A 527 31.05 0.08 24.83
N SER A 528 31.89 -0.29 25.80
CA SER A 528 33.35 -0.25 25.63
C SER A 528 33.87 -1.19 24.54
N GLN A 529 33.11 -2.23 24.21
CA GLN A 529 33.38 -3.17 23.14
C GLN A 529 32.09 -3.37 22.33
N PRO A 530 31.82 -2.54 21.31
CA PRO A 530 30.67 -2.74 20.44
C PRO A 530 30.80 -4.07 19.69
N VAL A 531 29.66 -4.70 19.43
CA VAL A 531 29.57 -5.99 18.74
C VAL A 531 29.62 -5.80 17.24
N LEU A 532 28.92 -4.79 16.72
CA LEU A 532 28.74 -4.59 15.28
C LEU A 532 28.98 -3.13 14.89
N SER A 533 29.97 -2.91 14.02
CA SER A 533 30.12 -1.67 13.27
C SER A 533 29.24 -1.69 12.02
N ILE A 534 28.42 -0.66 11.83
CA ILE A 534 27.60 -0.46 10.65
C ILE A 534 28.08 0.80 9.94
N VAL A 535 28.63 0.64 8.74
CA VAL A 535 28.97 1.77 7.87
C VAL A 535 27.77 2.09 6.98
N ILE A 536 27.43 3.37 6.89
CA ILE A 536 26.30 3.87 6.09
C ILE A 536 26.84 4.84 5.02
N PRO A 537 27.19 4.32 3.83
CA PRO A 537 27.51 5.12 2.65
C PRO A 537 26.37 6.07 2.30
N SER A 538 26.62 7.38 2.29
CA SER A 538 25.56 8.38 2.13
C SER A 538 25.92 9.41 1.05
N TYR A 539 25.12 9.48 -0.02
CA TYR A 539 25.24 10.49 -1.07
C TYR A 539 23.87 10.87 -1.65
N ASN A 540 23.39 12.07 -1.31
CA ASN A 540 22.06 12.59 -1.71
C ASN A 540 20.90 11.67 -1.29
N VAL A 541 20.83 11.34 0.00
CA VAL A 541 19.92 10.35 0.60
C VAL A 541 19.11 10.93 1.77
N SER A 542 18.88 12.25 1.75
CA SER A 542 18.14 12.95 2.81
C SER A 542 16.76 12.35 3.11
N ASP A 543 16.05 11.87 2.08
CA ASP A 543 14.73 11.23 2.21
C ASP A 543 14.75 9.85 2.93
N TYR A 544 15.93 9.25 3.16
CA TYR A 544 16.05 7.86 3.60
C TYR A 544 16.85 7.68 4.90
N LEU A 545 17.93 8.45 5.07
CA LEU A 545 18.91 8.24 6.13
C LEU A 545 18.30 8.18 7.54
N SER A 546 17.31 9.03 7.83
CA SER A 546 16.66 9.07 9.15
C SER A 546 15.98 7.73 9.49
N HIS A 547 15.26 7.15 8.52
CA HIS A 547 14.57 5.87 8.70
C HIS A 547 15.56 4.74 8.94
N GLY A 548 16.57 4.59 8.06
CA GLY A 548 17.59 3.56 8.21
C GLY A 548 18.24 3.59 9.60
N VAL A 549 18.69 4.78 10.04
CA VAL A 549 19.32 4.94 11.37
C VAL A 549 18.33 4.71 12.52
N SER A 550 17.07 5.13 12.39
CA SER A 550 16.08 4.92 13.44
C SER A 550 15.81 3.42 13.68
N THR A 551 15.84 2.59 12.64
CA THR A 551 15.71 1.13 12.79
C THR A 551 16.87 0.48 13.55
N LEU A 552 18.06 1.09 13.53
CA LEU A 552 19.24 0.62 14.27
C LEU A 552 19.21 1.03 15.75
N MET A 553 18.71 2.24 16.04
CA MET A 553 18.81 2.86 17.35
C MET A 553 17.61 2.60 18.28
N ASN A 554 16.43 2.31 17.73
CA ASN A 554 15.18 2.18 18.49
C ASN A 554 14.95 0.76 19.04
N GLN A 555 15.95 0.24 19.76
CA GLN A 555 15.97 -1.13 20.28
C GLN A 555 16.77 -1.26 21.58
N GLU A 556 16.68 -2.39 22.28
CA GLU A 556 17.25 -2.53 23.63
C GLU A 556 18.79 -2.59 23.64
N HIS A 557 19.42 -3.06 22.58
CA HIS A 557 20.86 -3.32 22.45
C HIS A 557 21.61 -2.29 21.57
N ALA A 558 21.07 -1.07 21.42
CA ALA A 558 21.66 -0.04 20.57
C ALA A 558 23.07 0.40 21.02
N ASP A 559 23.39 0.26 22.30
CA ASP A 559 24.72 0.53 22.86
C ASP A 559 25.82 -0.41 22.34
N LEU A 560 25.45 -1.57 21.78
CA LEU A 560 26.38 -2.53 21.19
C LEU A 560 26.74 -2.21 19.73
N LEU A 561 26.16 -1.15 19.16
CA LEU A 561 26.43 -0.73 17.80
C LEU A 561 27.56 0.31 17.74
N ASP A 562 28.22 0.35 16.60
CA ASP A 562 29.13 1.42 16.19
C ASP A 562 28.73 1.89 14.79
N ILE A 563 28.01 3.00 14.71
CA ILE A 563 27.42 3.47 13.46
C ILE A 563 28.30 4.57 12.87
N VAL A 564 28.80 4.36 11.65
CA VAL A 564 29.63 5.32 10.93
C VAL A 564 28.91 5.77 9.66
N ILE A 565 28.28 6.94 9.73
CA ILE A 565 27.68 7.59 8.57
C ILE A 565 28.79 8.28 7.80
N VAL A 566 28.94 7.95 6.51
CA VAL A 566 29.95 8.56 5.65
C VAL A 566 29.26 9.39 4.58
N ASN A 567 29.22 10.70 4.78
CA ASN A 567 28.72 11.65 3.79
C ASN A 567 29.75 11.87 2.69
N ASP A 568 29.45 11.38 1.49
CA ASP A 568 30.35 11.40 0.33
C ASP A 568 30.16 12.64 -0.55
N GLY A 569 30.14 13.82 0.08
CA GLY A 569 29.99 15.09 -0.61
C GLY A 569 28.57 15.37 -1.14
N SER A 570 27.54 14.96 -0.37
CA SER A 570 26.14 15.24 -0.72
C SER A 570 25.86 16.73 -0.93
N LYS A 571 24.89 17.01 -1.80
CA LYS A 571 24.43 18.36 -2.15
C LYS A 571 23.05 18.70 -1.57
N ASP A 572 22.39 17.72 -0.97
CA ASP A 572 21.14 17.86 -0.24
C ASP A 572 21.39 17.92 1.28
N ASP A 573 20.33 17.78 2.07
CA ASP A 573 20.38 17.89 3.53
C ASP A 573 20.94 16.65 4.25
N THR A 574 21.51 15.67 3.53
CA THR A 574 22.03 14.41 4.11
C THR A 574 22.97 14.65 5.29
N ALA A 575 23.95 15.55 5.14
CA ALA A 575 24.92 15.84 6.19
C ALA A 575 24.28 16.52 7.41
N GLN A 576 23.27 17.36 7.20
CA GLN A 576 22.53 18.01 8.27
C GLN A 576 21.72 16.97 9.06
N ILE A 577 21.02 16.07 8.37
CA ILE A 577 20.25 14.99 8.98
C ILE A 577 21.15 14.08 9.83
N ALA A 578 22.33 13.71 9.33
CA ALA A 578 23.30 12.93 10.09
C ALA A 578 23.69 13.61 11.42
N ARG A 579 23.90 14.94 11.42
CA ARG A 579 24.20 15.70 12.64
C ARG A 579 23.00 15.73 13.61
N GLN A 580 21.78 15.88 13.11
CA GLN A 580 20.57 15.83 13.93
C GLN A 580 20.36 14.45 14.59
N LEU A 581 20.66 13.37 13.86
CA LEU A 581 20.62 12.02 14.41
C LEU A 581 21.65 11.85 15.53
N MET A 582 22.87 12.36 15.36
CA MET A 582 23.88 12.36 16.41
C MET A 582 23.40 13.12 17.66
N GLU A 583 22.82 14.31 17.50
CA GLU A 583 22.26 15.09 18.62
C GLU A 583 21.11 14.36 19.33
N THR A 584 20.33 13.58 18.58
CA THR A 584 19.17 12.86 19.10
C THR A 584 19.56 11.60 19.88
N TYR A 585 20.53 10.82 19.37
CA TYR A 585 20.81 9.48 19.88
C TYR A 585 22.09 9.35 20.71
N ASN A 586 23.09 10.23 20.54
CA ASN A 586 24.40 10.04 21.17
C ASN A 586 24.48 10.59 22.59
N ASP A 587 25.05 9.79 23.50
CA ASP A 587 25.63 10.34 24.72
C ASP A 587 26.88 11.17 24.37
N PRO A 588 27.04 12.40 24.91
CA PRO A 588 28.17 13.27 24.59
C PRO A 588 29.55 12.70 24.91
N LYS A 589 29.66 11.68 25.77
CA LYS A 589 30.94 11.07 26.18
C LYS A 589 31.26 9.77 25.44
N ALA A 590 30.25 9.08 24.94
CA ALA A 590 30.38 7.78 24.29
C ALA A 590 29.41 7.70 23.09
N PRO A 591 29.73 8.38 21.98
CA PRO A 591 28.85 8.43 20.82
C PRO A 591 28.78 7.08 20.12
N ILE A 592 27.56 6.63 19.81
CA ILE A 592 27.28 5.43 19.01
C ILE A 592 27.35 5.76 17.52
N ILE A 593 26.84 6.93 17.14
CA ILE A 593 26.79 7.44 15.77
C ILE A 593 27.94 8.42 15.53
N LYS A 594 28.69 8.21 14.46
CA LYS A 594 29.77 9.08 13.98
C LYS A 594 29.47 9.56 12.57
N LEU A 595 29.92 10.76 12.23
CA LEU A 595 29.84 11.31 10.89
C LEU A 595 31.24 11.55 10.34
N ILE A 596 31.54 10.96 9.18
CA ILE A 596 32.68 11.31 8.34
C ILE A 596 32.14 12.13 7.18
N ASP A 597 32.53 13.40 7.11
CA ASP A 597 32.12 14.32 6.05
C ASP A 597 33.32 14.56 5.12
N LYS A 598 33.24 14.05 3.88
CA LYS A 598 34.37 14.05 2.92
C LYS A 598 33.94 14.46 1.52
N GLU A 599 34.90 14.80 0.68
CA GLU A 599 34.67 15.02 -0.76
C GLU A 599 34.21 13.73 -1.44
N ASN A 600 33.39 13.83 -2.48
CA ASN A 600 32.84 12.67 -3.19
C ASN A 600 33.95 11.76 -3.74
N GLY A 601 33.96 10.50 -3.33
CA GLY A 601 34.91 9.47 -3.78
C GLY A 601 34.22 8.18 -4.26
N GLY A 602 32.88 8.14 -4.27
CA GLY A 602 32.08 6.98 -4.61
C GLY A 602 31.96 5.97 -3.46
N HIS A 603 31.08 4.99 -3.66
CA HIS A 603 30.71 3.99 -2.65
C HIS A 603 31.93 3.25 -2.05
N GLY A 604 32.91 2.88 -2.87
CA GLY A 604 34.14 2.23 -2.39
C GLY A 604 34.95 3.10 -1.41
N SER A 605 35.06 4.41 -1.69
CA SER A 605 35.74 5.37 -0.81
C SER A 605 35.03 5.49 0.55
N THR A 606 33.70 5.42 0.56
CA THR A 606 32.94 5.48 1.81
C THR A 606 33.15 4.26 2.70
N ILE A 607 33.16 3.06 2.12
CA ILE A 607 33.42 1.82 2.86
C ILE A 607 34.86 1.82 3.39
N ASN A 608 35.84 2.25 2.59
CA ASN A 608 37.23 2.34 3.03
C ASN A 608 37.36 3.26 4.27
N ALA A 609 36.82 4.47 4.19
CA ALA A 609 36.85 5.43 5.30
C ALA A 609 36.07 4.93 6.53
N GLY A 610 34.93 4.28 6.32
CA GLY A 610 34.12 3.71 7.39
C GLY A 610 34.81 2.54 8.10
N LEU A 611 35.43 1.62 7.35
CA LEU A 611 36.15 0.48 7.90
C LEU A 611 37.39 0.89 8.73
N GLU A 612 38.06 1.98 8.35
CA GLU A 612 39.16 2.54 9.12
C GLU A 612 38.72 3.02 10.52
N GLN A 613 37.49 3.51 10.65
CA GLN A 613 36.92 4.01 11.91
C GLN A 613 36.09 2.97 12.69
N ALA A 614 35.86 1.80 12.11
CA ALA A 614 35.06 0.72 12.69
C ALA A 614 35.76 0.09 13.90
N VAL A 615 35.05 0.03 15.03
CA VAL A 615 35.57 -0.53 16.30
C VAL A 615 34.78 -1.75 16.81
N GLY A 616 33.70 -2.13 16.14
CA GLY A 616 32.90 -3.31 16.43
C GLY A 616 33.65 -4.61 16.14
N THR A 617 33.26 -5.68 16.82
CA THR A 617 33.83 -7.03 16.58
C THR A 617 33.57 -7.52 15.16
N TYR A 618 32.36 -7.24 14.66
CA TYR A 618 31.92 -7.46 13.30
C TYR A 618 31.67 -6.13 12.58
N PHE A 619 31.67 -6.19 11.25
CA PHE A 619 31.51 -5.10 10.31
C PHE A 619 30.38 -5.45 9.35
N LYS A 620 29.52 -4.48 9.07
CA LYS A 620 28.44 -4.57 8.08
C LYS A 620 28.28 -3.23 7.37
N VAL A 621 27.90 -3.28 6.10
CA VAL A 621 27.48 -2.11 5.34
C VAL A 621 25.96 -2.13 5.25
N MET A 622 25.34 -0.97 5.40
CA MET A 622 23.93 -0.72 5.12
C MET A 622 23.85 0.50 4.23
N ASP A 623 23.33 0.36 3.03
CA ASP A 623 23.09 1.51 2.16
C ASP A 623 22.09 2.46 2.81
N ALA A 624 22.28 3.77 2.61
CA ALA A 624 21.47 4.78 3.31
C ALA A 624 19.99 4.80 2.88
N ASP A 625 19.64 4.18 1.76
CA ASP A 625 18.28 3.95 1.29
C ASP A 625 17.65 2.63 1.77
N ASP A 626 18.41 1.82 2.48
CA ASP A 626 17.99 0.56 3.10
C ASP A 626 17.76 0.73 4.61
N TRP A 627 17.20 -0.29 5.24
CA TRP A 627 17.00 -0.34 6.69
C TRP A 627 17.03 -1.76 7.22
N PHE A 628 17.08 -1.92 8.54
CA PHE A 628 17.03 -3.23 9.17
C PHE A 628 15.68 -3.46 9.85
N ASP A 629 15.29 -4.71 9.96
CA ASP A 629 14.26 -5.11 10.89
C ASP A 629 14.81 -5.06 12.32
N THR A 630 14.24 -4.16 13.11
CA THR A 630 14.70 -3.86 14.46
C THR A 630 14.69 -5.09 15.38
N LYS A 631 13.67 -5.96 15.30
CA LYS A 631 13.55 -7.16 16.15
C LYS A 631 14.52 -8.26 15.70
N GLU A 632 14.80 -8.37 14.40
CA GLU A 632 15.79 -9.32 13.89
C GLU A 632 17.22 -8.82 14.16
N LEU A 633 17.47 -7.50 14.15
CA LEU A 633 18.75 -6.91 14.54
C LEU A 633 19.09 -7.19 16.01
N GLU A 634 18.14 -7.06 16.94
CA GLU A 634 18.34 -7.43 18.35
C GLU A 634 18.84 -8.87 18.48
N ARG A 635 18.16 -9.80 17.79
CA ARG A 635 18.54 -11.23 17.75
C ARG A 635 19.90 -11.46 17.10
N LEU A 636 20.23 -10.70 16.06
CA LEU A 636 21.54 -10.75 15.42
C LEU A 636 22.64 -10.32 16.41
N LEU A 637 22.44 -9.24 17.15
CA LEU A 637 23.42 -8.76 18.13
C LEU A 637 23.68 -9.79 19.23
N ASP A 638 22.64 -10.47 19.72
CA ASP A 638 22.78 -11.56 20.68
C ASP A 638 23.60 -12.73 20.13
N VAL A 639 23.34 -13.11 18.88
CA VAL A 639 24.10 -14.15 18.21
C VAL A 639 25.57 -13.74 18.04
N LEU A 640 25.84 -12.50 17.61
CA LEU A 640 27.19 -12.04 17.29
C LEU A 640 28.09 -11.90 18.53
N LYS A 641 27.52 -11.72 19.74
CA LYS A 641 28.29 -11.67 21.01
C LYS A 641 29.10 -12.95 21.26
N GLU A 642 28.50 -14.10 20.96
CA GLU A 642 29.09 -15.42 21.23
C GLU A 642 29.70 -16.06 19.98
N GLU A 643 29.63 -15.37 18.85
CA GLU A 643 30.08 -15.91 17.57
C GLU A 643 31.60 -15.83 17.42
N THR A 644 32.16 -16.85 16.78
CA THR A 644 33.60 -16.95 16.55
C THR A 644 33.97 -17.01 15.07
N SER A 645 33.00 -17.21 14.19
CA SER A 645 33.23 -17.24 12.74
C SER A 645 33.77 -15.92 12.20
N ASP A 646 34.52 -16.00 11.10
CA ASP A 646 34.99 -14.82 10.39
C ASP A 646 33.88 -14.15 9.59
N ILE A 647 32.91 -14.93 9.10
CA ILE A 647 31.72 -14.44 8.41
C ILE A 647 30.46 -15.07 9.03
N VAL A 648 29.45 -14.25 9.26
CA VAL A 648 28.09 -14.70 9.60
C VAL A 648 27.17 -14.26 8.48
N VAL A 649 26.47 -15.21 7.87
CA VAL A 649 25.50 -14.94 6.82
C VAL A 649 24.08 -15.12 7.33
N MET A 650 23.18 -14.30 6.80
CA MET A 650 21.78 -14.22 7.18
C MET A 650 20.88 -14.02 5.97
N ASP A 651 19.57 -14.19 6.16
CA ASP A 651 18.57 -13.93 5.13
C ASP A 651 18.27 -12.42 5.02
N TYR A 652 17.62 -12.03 3.93
CA TYR A 652 17.18 -10.64 3.73
C TYR A 652 15.80 -10.60 3.06
N SER A 653 15.23 -9.41 2.96
CA SER A 653 14.04 -9.18 2.15
C SER A 653 14.27 -8.03 1.18
N GLU A 654 13.71 -8.14 -0.01
CA GLU A 654 13.61 -7.04 -0.97
C GLU A 654 12.33 -6.24 -0.69
N ASP A 655 12.45 -4.97 -0.34
CA ASP A 655 11.31 -4.04 -0.33
C ASP A 655 11.25 -3.33 -1.69
N LYS A 656 10.34 -3.78 -2.55
CA LYS A 656 10.12 -3.20 -3.86
C LYS A 656 9.37 -1.88 -3.74
N ALA A 657 9.96 -0.80 -4.22
CA ALA A 657 9.34 0.52 -4.33
C ALA A 657 8.02 0.47 -5.13
N ILE A 658 7.98 -0.36 -6.18
CA ILE A 658 6.80 -0.60 -7.02
C ILE A 658 6.69 -2.12 -7.22
N PRO A 659 5.58 -2.77 -6.85
CA PRO A 659 4.29 -2.21 -6.42
C PRO A 659 4.14 -1.94 -4.90
N SER A 660 5.23 -1.77 -4.12
CA SER A 660 5.23 -1.73 -2.64
C SER A 660 4.99 -3.12 -2.04
N GLU A 661 5.99 -4.00 -2.17
CA GLU A 661 5.96 -5.39 -1.69
C GLU A 661 7.25 -5.76 -0.97
N LEU A 662 7.14 -6.62 0.05
CA LEU A 662 8.29 -7.18 0.76
C LEU A 662 8.45 -8.66 0.40
N ILE A 663 9.59 -9.01 -0.20
CA ILE A 663 9.87 -10.36 -0.71
C ILE A 663 11.04 -10.95 0.05
N PRO A 664 10.82 -11.96 0.91
CA PRO A 664 11.89 -12.68 1.59
C PRO A 664 12.80 -13.42 0.60
N GLN A 665 14.09 -13.45 0.91
CA GLN A 665 15.13 -14.10 0.11
C GLN A 665 15.96 -15.03 1.00
N HIS A 666 16.16 -16.26 0.53
CA HIS A 666 16.91 -17.31 1.21
C HIS A 666 18.02 -17.82 0.28
N LEU A 667 19.29 -17.52 0.60
CA LEU A 667 20.44 -17.84 -0.26
C LEU A 667 21.30 -19.01 0.23
N TYR A 668 21.04 -19.50 1.45
CA TYR A 668 21.95 -20.41 2.18
C TYR A 668 21.32 -21.78 2.48
N ASP A 669 20.51 -22.30 1.56
CA ASP A 669 19.70 -23.51 1.73
C ASP A 669 20.50 -24.78 2.11
N PHE A 670 21.79 -24.82 1.77
CA PHE A 670 22.66 -25.97 2.03
C PHE A 670 23.50 -25.83 3.30
N MET A 671 23.26 -24.79 4.11
CA MET A 671 23.94 -24.58 5.39
C MET A 671 22.99 -24.88 6.56
N VAL A 672 23.48 -25.61 7.55
CA VAL A 672 22.72 -25.90 8.78
C VAL A 672 22.80 -24.70 9.71
N PRO A 673 21.66 -24.09 10.10
CA PRO A 673 21.63 -23.04 11.13
C PRO A 673 22.40 -23.45 12.38
N GLY A 674 23.29 -22.59 12.88
CA GLY A 674 24.08 -22.93 14.07
C GLY A 674 25.52 -23.34 13.75
N LEU A 675 25.71 -24.10 12.68
CA LEU A 675 26.95 -24.82 12.42
C LEU A 675 28.02 -23.91 11.79
N GLN A 676 29.23 -23.97 12.36
CA GLN A 676 30.41 -23.31 11.80
C GLN A 676 31.08 -24.23 10.77
N TYR A 677 31.33 -23.67 9.59
CA TYR A 677 32.00 -24.34 8.48
C TYR A 677 33.37 -23.74 8.24
N ARG A 678 34.29 -24.51 7.66
CA ARG A 678 35.45 -23.91 6.99
C ARG A 678 34.98 -23.31 5.68
N PHE A 679 35.44 -22.10 5.36
CA PHE A 679 35.00 -21.38 4.15
C PHE A 679 35.28 -22.18 2.87
N ASP A 680 36.46 -22.81 2.77
CA ASP A 680 36.82 -23.64 1.61
C ASP A 680 35.84 -24.78 1.34
N ASP A 681 35.21 -25.34 2.38
CA ASP A 681 34.30 -26.47 2.24
C ASP A 681 32.98 -26.03 1.57
N VAL A 682 32.53 -24.80 1.86
CA VAL A 682 31.31 -24.22 1.28
C VAL A 682 31.53 -23.56 -0.09
N CYS A 683 32.77 -23.55 -0.58
CA CYS A 683 33.11 -23.10 -1.94
C CYS A 683 33.00 -24.20 -3.00
N THR A 684 32.57 -25.43 -2.64
CA THR A 684 32.67 -26.59 -3.52
C THR A 684 31.33 -27.06 -4.08
N GLY A 685 31.15 -26.96 -5.39
CA GLY A 685 29.96 -27.46 -6.08
C GLY A 685 28.68 -26.76 -5.61
N ALA A 686 27.61 -27.53 -5.39
CA ALA A 686 26.34 -27.04 -4.83
C ALA A 686 26.30 -27.10 -3.29
N TYR A 687 27.44 -27.31 -2.63
CA TYR A 687 27.53 -27.42 -1.18
C TYR A 687 27.82 -26.03 -0.59
N GLY A 688 26.95 -25.53 0.31
CA GLY A 688 27.04 -24.18 0.86
C GLY A 688 26.10 -23.19 0.18
N PHE A 689 26.53 -22.61 -0.95
CA PHE A 689 25.78 -21.58 -1.69
C PHE A 689 25.09 -22.18 -2.92
N SER A 690 23.78 -21.96 -3.07
CA SER A 690 23.02 -22.39 -4.26
C SER A 690 23.29 -21.50 -5.48
N GLU A 691 23.49 -20.20 -5.24
CA GLU A 691 23.72 -19.19 -6.28
C GLU A 691 24.91 -18.28 -5.93
N PHE A 692 24.71 -17.33 -5.02
CA PHE A 692 25.68 -16.30 -4.62
C PHE A 692 25.80 -16.21 -3.09
N GLY A 693 26.99 -15.83 -2.61
CA GLY A 693 27.22 -15.56 -1.20
C GLY A 693 28.70 -15.64 -0.79
N PRO A 694 29.09 -15.11 0.38
CA PRO A 694 28.39 -14.07 1.10
C PRO A 694 28.33 -12.77 0.26
N ILE A 695 27.21 -12.06 0.31
CA ILE A 695 27.07 -10.70 -0.26
C ILE A 695 26.88 -9.67 0.85
N ILE A 696 27.14 -8.39 0.57
CA ILE A 696 27.03 -7.27 1.53
C ILE A 696 25.72 -7.29 2.33
N ALA A 697 24.57 -7.44 1.65
CA ALA A 697 23.25 -7.43 2.28
C ALA A 697 23.10 -8.53 3.36
N THR A 698 23.71 -9.68 3.12
CA THR A 698 23.57 -10.88 3.98
C THR A 698 24.69 -11.07 4.99
N GLY A 699 25.83 -10.40 4.83
CA GLY A 699 27.04 -10.69 5.61
C GLY A 699 27.25 -9.77 6.81
N CYS A 700 27.76 -10.35 7.90
CA CYS A 700 28.52 -9.69 8.95
C CYS A 700 29.94 -10.26 8.94
N PHE A 701 30.95 -9.39 8.82
CA PHE A 701 32.33 -9.78 8.58
C PHE A 701 33.17 -9.38 9.77
N LYS A 702 34.03 -10.27 10.28
CA LYS A 702 34.89 -9.92 11.43
C LYS A 702 35.77 -8.71 11.07
N THR A 703 35.68 -7.64 11.83
CA THR A 703 36.33 -6.35 11.49
C THR A 703 37.84 -6.50 11.37
N SER A 704 38.45 -7.24 12.31
CA SER A 704 39.88 -7.54 12.30
C SER A 704 40.34 -8.43 11.14
N MET A 705 39.43 -9.15 10.47
CA MET A 705 39.74 -9.87 9.23
C MET A 705 39.83 -8.89 8.06
N LEU A 706 38.85 -7.97 7.93
CA LEU A 706 38.84 -6.98 6.85
C LEU A 706 39.98 -5.96 6.98
N GLN A 707 40.36 -5.55 8.20
CA GLN A 707 41.45 -4.59 8.42
C GLN A 707 42.86 -5.16 8.15
N LYS A 708 43.00 -6.46 7.88
CA LYS A 708 44.30 -7.05 7.51
C LYS A 708 44.74 -6.60 6.10
N THR A 709 46.04 -6.70 5.87
CA THR A 709 46.96 -5.72 5.25
C THR A 709 46.76 -5.30 3.79
N GLY A 710 45.54 -5.14 3.28
CA GLY A 710 45.34 -4.63 1.93
C GLY A 710 43.90 -4.40 1.48
N PHE A 711 42.91 -4.43 2.39
CA PHE A 711 41.54 -4.09 2.01
C PHE A 711 41.46 -2.63 1.57
N SER A 712 41.20 -2.42 0.28
CA SER A 712 40.99 -1.10 -0.32
C SER A 712 40.12 -1.29 -1.55
N LEU A 713 38.88 -0.81 -1.49
CA LEU A 713 37.99 -0.77 -2.63
C LEU A 713 38.38 0.36 -3.57
N SER A 714 38.09 0.19 -4.85
CA SER A 714 38.32 1.20 -5.88
C SER A 714 37.48 2.45 -5.63
N GLU A 715 38.12 3.62 -5.61
CA GLU A 715 37.42 4.90 -5.55
C GLU A 715 36.97 5.34 -6.95
N HIS A 716 35.93 6.19 -6.98
CA HIS A 716 35.25 6.69 -8.18
C HIS A 716 34.89 5.57 -9.15
N CYS A 717 34.36 4.47 -8.61
CA CYS A 717 34.04 3.27 -9.36
C CYS A 717 32.72 2.68 -8.86
N PHE A 718 31.84 2.29 -9.78
CA PHE A 718 30.66 1.49 -9.48
C PHE A 718 31.00 -0.01 -9.37
N TYR A 719 30.10 -0.81 -8.78
CA TYR A 719 30.20 -2.28 -8.68
C TYR A 719 31.39 -2.78 -7.85
N VAL A 720 31.78 -1.98 -6.85
CA VAL A 720 32.85 -2.29 -5.89
C VAL A 720 32.42 -3.34 -4.84
N ASP A 721 31.15 -3.71 -4.81
CA ASP A 721 30.62 -4.85 -4.06
C ASP A 721 31.33 -6.14 -4.46
N VAL A 722 31.69 -6.31 -5.74
CA VAL A 722 32.49 -7.44 -6.21
C VAL A 722 33.90 -7.46 -5.61
N GLU A 723 34.53 -6.30 -5.44
CA GLU A 723 35.82 -6.20 -4.76
C GLU A 723 35.68 -6.48 -3.26
N PHE A 724 34.60 -5.99 -2.63
CA PHE A 724 34.29 -6.27 -1.23
C PHE A 724 34.15 -7.78 -0.99
N ASP A 725 33.35 -8.45 -1.81
CA ASP A 725 33.11 -9.88 -1.73
C ASP A 725 34.41 -10.66 -1.97
N LEU A 726 35.22 -10.27 -2.95
CA LEU A 726 36.55 -10.85 -3.18
C LEU A 726 37.39 -10.80 -1.90
N TYR A 727 37.58 -9.62 -1.31
CA TYR A 727 38.42 -9.47 -0.13
C TYR A 727 37.87 -10.22 1.08
N SER A 728 36.54 -10.29 1.22
CA SER A 728 35.88 -11.04 2.27
C SER A 728 36.12 -12.56 2.13
N ILE A 729 35.93 -13.09 0.91
CA ILE A 729 36.10 -14.51 0.58
C ILE A 729 37.54 -14.98 0.79
N VAL A 730 38.51 -14.23 0.26
CA VAL A 730 39.91 -14.70 0.27
C VAL A 730 40.48 -14.72 1.70
N ASN A 731 40.05 -13.81 2.57
CA ASN A 731 40.53 -13.72 3.95
C ASN A 731 39.78 -14.59 4.95
N ALA A 732 38.54 -15.01 4.67
CA ALA A 732 37.74 -15.79 5.61
C ALA A 732 38.24 -17.24 5.76
N THR A 733 38.33 -17.72 7.00
CA THR A 733 38.60 -19.14 7.28
C THR A 733 37.33 -19.88 7.68
N THR A 734 36.42 -19.19 8.36
CA THR A 734 35.20 -19.78 8.92
C THR A 734 33.95 -18.98 8.57
N ILE A 735 32.83 -19.68 8.39
CA ILE A 735 31.52 -19.10 8.09
C ILE A 735 30.41 -19.83 8.83
N THR A 736 29.39 -19.08 9.24
CA THR A 736 28.21 -19.61 9.91
C THR A 736 26.93 -19.00 9.31
N TYR A 737 25.89 -19.82 9.13
CA TYR A 737 24.55 -19.35 8.75
C TYR A 737 23.63 -19.17 9.96
N ARG A 738 22.84 -18.09 9.93
CA ARG A 738 21.79 -17.76 10.89
C ARG A 738 20.52 -17.38 10.11
N PRO A 739 19.38 -18.07 10.30
CA PRO A 739 18.14 -17.81 9.58
C PRO A 739 17.41 -16.58 10.17
N LEU A 740 18.11 -15.45 10.18
CA LEU A 740 17.60 -14.15 10.62
C LEU A 740 17.38 -13.30 9.38
N ASN A 741 16.24 -12.64 9.28
CA ASN A 741 15.90 -11.80 8.14
C ASN A 741 16.02 -10.32 8.51
N VAL A 742 17.25 -9.83 8.61
CA VAL A 742 17.58 -8.52 9.18
C VAL A 742 17.51 -7.41 8.14
N TYR A 743 18.08 -7.62 6.96
CA TYR A 743 18.27 -6.56 5.97
C TYR A 743 17.01 -6.34 5.13
N ARG A 744 16.60 -5.09 4.91
CA ARG A 744 15.49 -4.70 4.04
C ARG A 744 16.07 -3.91 2.87
N TYR A 745 16.28 -4.61 1.75
CA TYR A 745 16.91 -4.05 0.56
C TYR A 745 15.86 -3.32 -0.28
N PHE A 746 15.92 -1.99 -0.33
CA PHE A 746 14.98 -1.17 -1.05
C PHE A 746 15.28 -1.18 -2.54
N ILE A 747 14.39 -1.74 -3.37
CA ILE A 747 14.64 -1.96 -4.81
C ILE A 747 13.63 -1.23 -5.67
N GLY A 748 14.09 -0.66 -6.79
CA GLY A 748 13.22 -0.11 -7.84
C GLY A 748 12.87 1.36 -7.68
N ARG A 749 13.65 2.12 -6.89
CA ARG A 749 13.56 3.59 -6.87
C ARG A 749 14.40 4.21 -7.98
N ASP A 750 14.07 5.45 -8.34
CA ASP A 750 14.83 6.22 -9.29
C ASP A 750 16.26 6.50 -8.79
N GLY A 751 17.22 6.51 -9.72
CA GLY A 751 18.62 6.80 -9.45
C GLY A 751 19.47 5.65 -8.92
N GLN A 752 18.93 4.42 -8.82
CA GLN A 752 19.71 3.26 -8.36
C GLN A 752 20.80 2.82 -9.34
N SER A 753 21.92 2.34 -8.78
CA SER A 753 23.10 1.87 -9.51
C SER A 753 22.83 0.64 -10.38
N ILE A 754 21.86 -0.20 -9.99
CA ILE A 754 21.48 -1.44 -10.68
C ILE A 754 20.49 -1.24 -11.85
N SER A 755 20.15 0.02 -12.17
CA SER A 755 19.28 0.33 -13.31
C SER A 755 20.01 0.15 -14.65
N LYS A 756 19.27 -0.22 -15.70
CA LYS A 756 19.81 -0.35 -17.07
C LYS A 756 20.55 0.92 -17.54
N SER A 757 20.00 2.09 -17.23
CA SER A 757 20.62 3.39 -17.58
C SER A 757 21.94 3.61 -16.84
N SER A 758 22.02 3.24 -15.57
CA SER A 758 23.27 3.29 -14.78
C SER A 758 24.32 2.31 -15.34
N PHE A 759 23.94 1.07 -15.66
CA PHE A 759 24.84 0.08 -16.24
C PHE A 759 25.49 0.57 -17.55
N ILE A 760 24.70 1.17 -18.45
CA ILE A 760 25.22 1.75 -19.69
C ILE A 760 26.19 2.89 -19.40
N LYS A 761 25.80 3.83 -18.53
CA LYS A 761 26.61 5.01 -18.19
C LYS A 761 27.96 4.61 -17.58
N ASN A 762 27.97 3.58 -16.74
CA ASN A 762 29.13 3.18 -15.94
C ASN A 762 29.80 1.89 -16.47
N GLN A 763 29.63 1.55 -17.76
CA GLN A 763 30.14 0.29 -18.32
C GLN A 763 31.67 0.11 -18.17
N LYS A 764 32.45 1.19 -18.19
CA LYS A 764 33.92 1.13 -18.02
C LYS A 764 34.33 0.72 -16.61
N ASP A 765 33.49 0.98 -15.62
CA ASP A 765 33.73 0.53 -14.25
C ASP A 765 33.60 -1.00 -14.14
N HIS A 766 32.65 -1.64 -14.84
CA HIS A 766 32.59 -3.11 -14.92
C HIS A 766 33.93 -3.68 -15.41
N GLN A 767 34.47 -3.13 -16.50
CA GLN A 767 35.74 -3.59 -17.06
C GLN A 767 36.91 -3.41 -16.07
N LYS A 768 36.93 -2.27 -15.36
CA LYS A 768 37.93 -1.99 -14.31
C LYS A 768 37.84 -3.00 -13.17
N ILE A 769 36.65 -3.25 -12.62
CA ILE A 769 36.41 -4.21 -11.54
C ILE A 769 36.82 -5.64 -11.96
N ILE A 770 36.43 -6.08 -13.17
CA ILE A 770 36.88 -7.37 -13.72
C ILE A 770 38.41 -7.43 -13.77
N GLY A 771 39.06 -6.38 -14.29
CA GLY A 771 40.51 -6.28 -14.36
C GLY A 771 41.20 -6.35 -12.99
N ASN A 772 40.63 -5.68 -11.98
CA ASN A 772 41.16 -5.65 -10.61
C ASN A 772 41.12 -7.04 -9.96
N VAL A 773 39.97 -7.71 -10.03
CA VAL A 773 39.79 -9.06 -9.46
C VAL A 773 40.72 -10.06 -10.15
N LEU A 774 40.83 -10.02 -11.49
CA LEU A 774 41.74 -10.90 -12.23
C LEU A 774 43.21 -10.64 -11.89
N SER A 775 43.59 -9.37 -11.77
CA SER A 775 44.94 -8.98 -11.36
C SER A 775 45.26 -9.49 -9.96
N TYR A 776 44.30 -9.42 -9.03
CA TYR A 776 44.42 -9.98 -7.69
C TYR A 776 44.63 -11.49 -7.73
N LEU A 777 43.80 -12.23 -8.47
CA LEU A 777 43.92 -13.69 -8.60
C LEU A 777 45.26 -14.14 -9.21
N LYS A 778 45.84 -13.34 -10.12
CA LYS A 778 47.17 -13.62 -10.68
C LYS A 778 48.30 -13.30 -9.73
N ALA A 779 48.14 -12.26 -8.90
CA ALA A 779 49.11 -11.90 -7.87
C ALA A 779 49.14 -12.89 -6.70
N HIS A 780 48.06 -13.65 -6.48
CA HIS A 780 47.90 -14.59 -5.35
C HIS A 780 47.70 -16.05 -5.83
N PRO A 781 48.71 -16.69 -6.43
CA PRO A 781 48.64 -18.09 -6.86
C PRO A 781 48.55 -19.09 -5.71
N GLU A 782 48.81 -18.67 -4.48
CA GLU A 782 48.73 -19.47 -3.26
C GLU A 782 47.31 -19.68 -2.71
N LEU A 783 46.30 -18.98 -3.25
CA LEU A 783 44.89 -19.19 -2.89
C LEU A 783 44.50 -20.66 -3.10
N SER A 784 43.65 -21.18 -2.21
CA SER A 784 43.18 -22.55 -2.34
C SER A 784 42.37 -22.74 -3.64
N PRO A 785 42.43 -23.93 -4.27
CA PRO A 785 41.67 -24.20 -5.49
C PRO A 785 40.17 -23.94 -5.35
N ALA A 786 39.61 -24.22 -4.16
CA ALA A 786 38.19 -24.00 -3.87
C ALA A 786 37.84 -22.51 -3.93
N LYS A 787 38.55 -21.65 -3.19
CA LYS A 787 38.32 -20.19 -3.20
C LYS A 787 38.56 -19.58 -4.57
N ARG A 788 39.65 -19.99 -5.25
CA ARG A 788 39.95 -19.50 -6.61
C ARG A 788 38.81 -19.83 -7.57
N SER A 789 38.33 -21.08 -7.55
CA SER A 789 37.21 -21.50 -8.38
C SER A 789 35.94 -20.74 -8.04
N TYR A 790 35.69 -20.49 -6.75
CA TYR A 790 34.52 -19.75 -6.28
C TYR A 790 34.52 -18.30 -6.77
N VAL A 791 35.64 -17.58 -6.60
CA VAL A 791 35.77 -16.21 -7.11
C VAL A 791 35.58 -16.16 -8.63
N ILE A 792 36.13 -17.12 -9.37
CA ILE A 792 35.95 -17.17 -10.82
C ILE A 792 34.47 -17.39 -11.17
N ASN A 793 33.87 -18.47 -10.65
CA ASN A 793 32.54 -18.91 -11.08
C ASN A 793 31.41 -18.01 -10.56
N ASN A 794 31.55 -17.47 -9.35
CA ASN A 794 30.49 -16.72 -8.69
C ASN A 794 30.72 -15.21 -8.78
N LEU A 795 31.96 -14.70 -8.84
CA LEU A 795 32.16 -13.24 -8.98
C LEU A 795 32.46 -12.84 -10.43
N ILE A 796 33.48 -13.45 -11.06
CA ILE A 796 33.97 -13.01 -12.38
C ILE A 796 33.04 -13.40 -13.52
N ILE A 797 32.57 -14.65 -13.58
CA ILE A 797 31.73 -15.12 -14.68
C ILE A 797 30.43 -14.29 -14.79
N PRO A 798 29.69 -14.01 -13.70
CA PRO A 798 28.45 -13.26 -13.79
C PRO A 798 28.67 -11.80 -14.20
N ILE A 799 29.60 -11.06 -13.59
CA ILE A 799 29.87 -9.67 -13.99
C ILE A 799 30.39 -9.57 -15.43
N THR A 800 31.17 -10.56 -15.89
CA THR A 800 31.65 -10.65 -17.28
C THR A 800 30.48 -10.86 -18.26
N LYS A 801 29.54 -11.75 -17.91
CA LYS A 801 28.32 -11.98 -18.70
C LYS A 801 27.48 -10.71 -18.78
N THR A 802 27.27 -10.03 -17.67
CA THR A 802 26.57 -8.73 -17.63
C THR A 802 27.29 -7.69 -18.47
N HIS A 803 28.62 -7.60 -18.41
CA HIS A 803 29.36 -6.64 -19.22
C HIS A 803 29.20 -6.92 -20.72
N TYR A 804 29.28 -8.16 -21.18
CA TYR A 804 28.99 -8.51 -22.59
C TYR A 804 27.57 -8.17 -23.01
N MET A 805 26.58 -8.31 -22.13
CA MET A 805 25.20 -7.88 -22.38
C MET A 805 25.13 -6.35 -22.52
N ILE A 806 25.81 -5.59 -21.67
CA ILE A 806 25.87 -4.12 -21.74
C ILE A 806 26.47 -3.68 -23.08
N VAL A 807 27.72 -4.07 -23.38
CA VAL A 807 28.42 -3.58 -24.59
C VAL A 807 27.82 -4.17 -25.88
N GLY A 808 27.33 -5.40 -25.83
CA GLY A 808 26.84 -6.11 -27.01
C GLY A 808 25.36 -5.88 -27.33
N GLU A 809 24.48 -5.92 -26.33
CA GLU A 809 23.03 -5.82 -26.54
C GLU A 809 22.50 -4.42 -26.27
N TRP A 810 22.93 -3.77 -25.18
CA TRP A 810 22.35 -2.48 -24.76
C TRP A 810 23.01 -1.28 -25.44
N CYS A 811 24.34 -1.25 -25.51
CA CYS A 811 25.09 -0.21 -26.20
C CYS A 811 25.25 -0.53 -27.69
N SER A 812 25.38 -1.83 -28.04
CA SER A 812 25.75 -2.30 -29.38
C SER A 812 27.03 -1.65 -29.92
N ASP A 813 28.00 -1.40 -29.04
CA ASP A 813 29.26 -0.73 -29.35
C ASP A 813 30.32 -1.77 -29.76
N ALA A 814 30.72 -1.74 -31.03
CA ALA A 814 31.68 -2.69 -31.58
C ALA A 814 33.11 -2.48 -31.07
N ASP A 815 33.50 -1.23 -30.76
CA ASP A 815 34.84 -0.91 -30.31
C ASP A 815 35.02 -1.36 -28.86
N ASP A 816 34.08 -0.99 -27.97
CA ASP A 816 34.09 -1.41 -26.56
C ASP A 816 33.98 -2.94 -26.43
N PHE A 817 33.12 -3.59 -27.23
CA PHE A 817 33.03 -5.06 -27.26
C PHE A 817 34.37 -5.69 -27.64
N THR A 818 35.02 -5.19 -28.70
CA THR A 818 36.27 -5.78 -29.20
C THR A 818 37.45 -5.51 -28.27
N GLU A 819 37.50 -4.34 -27.64
CA GLU A 819 38.49 -4.00 -26.63
C GLU A 819 38.38 -4.93 -25.43
N PHE A 820 37.18 -5.08 -24.87
CA PHE A 820 36.93 -5.98 -23.75
C PHE A 820 37.24 -7.44 -24.10
N ASP A 821 36.77 -7.92 -25.27
CA ASP A 821 37.01 -9.30 -25.71
C ASP A 821 38.51 -9.60 -25.84
N ARG A 822 39.29 -8.65 -26.37
CA ARG A 822 40.75 -8.77 -26.48
C ARG A 822 41.40 -8.82 -25.09
N ALA A 823 40.98 -7.98 -24.15
CA ALA A 823 41.50 -8.01 -22.79
C ALA A 823 41.20 -9.36 -22.12
N LEU A 824 39.98 -9.87 -22.27
CA LEU A 824 39.54 -11.13 -21.68
C LEU A 824 40.23 -12.36 -22.30
N SER A 825 40.62 -12.30 -23.58
CA SER A 825 41.32 -13.40 -24.28
C SER A 825 42.65 -13.81 -23.61
N GLN A 826 43.22 -12.96 -22.76
CA GLN A 826 44.41 -13.25 -21.97
C GLN A 826 44.13 -14.23 -20.80
N TRP A 827 42.85 -14.57 -20.55
CA TRP A 827 42.38 -15.43 -19.47
C TRP A 827 41.56 -16.60 -20.04
N PRO A 828 42.21 -17.66 -20.55
CA PRO A 828 41.52 -18.73 -21.29
C PRO A 828 40.42 -19.43 -20.49
N GLU A 829 40.60 -19.56 -19.16
CA GLU A 829 39.65 -20.17 -18.23
C GLU A 829 38.29 -19.44 -18.20
N ILE A 830 38.30 -18.11 -18.34
CA ILE A 830 37.09 -17.28 -18.37
C ILE A 830 36.62 -17.06 -19.81
N TYR A 831 37.55 -16.77 -20.73
CA TYR A 831 37.24 -16.47 -22.12
C TYR A 831 36.47 -17.59 -22.83
N HIS A 832 36.76 -18.85 -22.47
CA HIS A 832 36.11 -20.03 -23.03
C HIS A 832 35.00 -20.62 -22.15
N HIS A 833 34.73 -20.05 -20.97
CA HIS A 833 33.69 -20.52 -20.07
C HIS A 833 32.32 -20.54 -20.78
N SER A 834 31.51 -21.58 -20.57
CA SER A 834 30.27 -21.78 -21.34
C SER A 834 29.25 -20.66 -21.17
N GLU A 835 29.21 -20.06 -19.97
CA GLU A 835 28.29 -18.95 -19.65
C GLU A 835 28.74 -17.60 -20.19
N VAL A 836 30.04 -17.44 -20.46
CA VAL A 836 30.61 -16.22 -21.06
C VAL A 836 30.62 -16.35 -22.59
N ALA A 837 31.14 -17.47 -23.09
CA ALA A 837 31.21 -17.78 -24.52
C ALA A 837 29.87 -18.32 -25.05
N THR A 838 28.79 -17.56 -24.83
CA THR A 838 27.45 -17.85 -25.33
C THR A 838 27.42 -17.88 -26.86
N ARG A 839 26.32 -18.36 -27.46
CA ARG A 839 26.16 -18.33 -28.92
C ARG A 839 26.25 -16.90 -29.47
N PHE A 840 25.68 -15.94 -28.74
CA PHE A 840 25.75 -14.51 -29.04
C PHE A 840 27.20 -14.01 -29.06
N VAL A 841 27.94 -14.20 -27.97
CA VAL A 841 29.32 -13.74 -27.86
C VAL A 841 30.22 -14.43 -28.91
N LYS A 842 30.09 -15.74 -29.11
CA LYS A 842 30.84 -16.48 -30.14
C LYS A 842 30.58 -15.98 -31.56
N PHE A 843 29.35 -15.62 -31.87
CA PHE A 843 29.01 -15.05 -33.18
C PHE A 843 29.68 -13.69 -33.38
N HIS A 844 29.58 -12.79 -32.39
CA HIS A 844 30.15 -11.45 -32.48
C HIS A 844 31.68 -11.42 -32.37
N ARG A 845 32.31 -12.41 -31.72
CA ARG A 845 33.76 -12.66 -31.82
C ARG A 845 34.20 -12.94 -33.25
N LYS A 846 33.43 -13.73 -34.02
CA LYS A 846 33.77 -14.04 -35.43
C LYS A 846 33.66 -12.83 -36.36
N THR A 847 32.81 -11.87 -35.99
CA THR A 847 32.56 -10.67 -36.79
C THR A 847 33.33 -9.45 -36.29
N ASN A 848 34.10 -9.59 -35.20
CA ASN A 848 34.75 -8.51 -34.48
C ASN A 848 33.76 -7.39 -34.11
N GLY A 849 32.59 -7.76 -33.58
CA GLY A 849 31.53 -6.82 -33.17
C GLY A 849 30.83 -6.07 -34.31
N LYS A 850 31.28 -6.19 -35.56
CA LYS A 850 30.76 -5.39 -36.70
C LYS A 850 29.27 -5.60 -37.01
N LEU A 851 28.67 -6.69 -36.52
CA LEU A 851 27.25 -6.99 -36.71
C LEU A 851 26.40 -6.68 -35.47
N LEU A 852 26.96 -6.08 -34.41
CA LEU A 852 26.18 -5.72 -33.21
C LEU A 852 25.04 -4.77 -33.54
N GLY A 853 25.24 -3.81 -34.45
CA GLY A 853 24.19 -2.88 -34.90
C GLY A 853 22.98 -3.54 -35.60
N LEU A 854 23.07 -4.83 -35.97
CA LEU A 854 21.94 -5.60 -36.53
C LEU A 854 21.15 -6.36 -35.45
N ASN A 855 21.62 -6.37 -34.20
CA ASN A 855 20.98 -7.08 -33.08
C ASN A 855 19.53 -6.64 -32.80
N PRO A 856 19.17 -5.35 -32.85
CA PRO A 856 17.78 -4.94 -32.62
C PRO A 856 16.81 -5.56 -33.64
N ILE A 857 17.25 -5.81 -34.87
CA ILE A 857 16.47 -6.44 -35.93
C ILE A 857 16.35 -7.95 -35.68
N LEU A 858 17.44 -8.60 -35.28
CA LEU A 858 17.47 -10.04 -34.98
C LEU A 858 16.67 -10.40 -33.72
N LEU A 859 16.70 -9.56 -32.68
CA LEU A 859 15.93 -9.73 -31.45
C LEU A 859 14.42 -9.56 -31.71
N ARG A 860 14.01 -8.53 -32.46
CA ARG A 860 12.61 -8.37 -32.90
C ARG A 860 12.11 -9.55 -33.73
N PHE A 861 12.97 -10.13 -34.57
CA PHE A 861 12.61 -11.30 -35.38
C PHE A 861 12.42 -12.56 -34.51
N ASN A 862 13.24 -12.74 -33.47
CA ASN A 862 13.12 -13.84 -32.51
C ASN A 862 11.92 -13.68 -31.55
N GLU A 863 11.64 -12.47 -31.07
CA GLU A 863 10.44 -12.19 -30.26
C GLU A 863 9.16 -12.40 -31.08
N TRP A 864 9.15 -11.96 -32.34
CA TRP A 864 8.06 -12.24 -33.28
C TRP A 864 7.90 -13.76 -33.52
N GLN A 865 8.99 -14.51 -33.70
CA GLN A 865 8.92 -15.97 -33.83
C GLN A 865 8.42 -16.66 -32.55
N LYS A 866 8.81 -16.19 -31.35
CA LYS A 866 8.30 -16.71 -30.08
C LYS A 866 6.80 -16.46 -29.92
N GLN A 867 6.35 -15.24 -30.19
CA GLN A 867 4.91 -14.90 -30.14
C GLN A 867 4.07 -15.67 -31.17
N VAL A 868 4.63 -16.00 -32.32
CA VAL A 868 3.95 -16.78 -33.37
C VAL A 868 3.97 -18.30 -33.11
N LEU A 869 4.87 -18.79 -32.26
CA LEU A 869 4.99 -20.21 -31.90
C LEU A 869 4.38 -20.57 -30.52
N GLU A 870 4.19 -19.58 -29.65
CA GLU A 870 3.60 -19.72 -28.31
C GLU A 870 2.16 -19.19 -28.20
N GLY A 871 1.63 -18.56 -29.26
CA GLY A 871 0.19 -18.26 -29.43
C GLY A 871 -0.50 -19.32 -30.29
#